data_AF-A0AAW5ZVG7-F1
#
_entry.id   AF-A0AAW5ZVG7-F1
#
_cell.length_a   1.000
_cell.length_b   1.000
_cell.length_c   1.000
_cell.angle_alpha   90.00
_cell.angle_beta   90.00
_cell.angle_gamma   90.00
#
_symmetry.space_group_name_H-M   'P 1'
#
loop_
_entity.id
_entity.type
_entity.pdbx_description
1 polymer ?
#
loop_
_entity_poly.entity_id
_entity_poly.type
_entity_poly.pdbx_seq_one_letter_code
_entity_poly.pdbx_strand_id
1 'polypeptide(L)'
;LGGQVKGKQVALTANGSGNLGDVRLGGAVSAPGSVTISATRDATLGSNAIAGGDLTATAGRHLTVNGSAASTGGNVNLTAQAGQLASTGSIVAYQGDVNATAGQDLNVGGSVYAGRNAALAARGGNATVSGNLTSLGKASIGAGQNTTLSGQLKTGGDLQASAANALSVAQLNYVGGSATLRGNDIAVGAPAGQSNAVQGTLDAVASRGLTLAGNSTANALNLGGATITNQGSTLAAQQATVNGGTVTNAGTLAANHLAVNATDMVNRGTVAGQVVSLNAARTLDNAGGLVVGAQTLNVTAGALTGNRGGTFFGGDLTGKSPTTGDLSFTVTGGAGSFNNAGGQILAGNNLTLNTPNQAFDPSAATAGTLNANHTLTLSVQSINNTSTWNVQGSSVAINAAQGIFNSGTIQKAGNLSLSTGGTLANSGQIVGGSNVALSAGTLTNTGTIHADGNLALAGNIRNAGNVEALGGIAVTGSDYDNRGGKTQANGDIRFDIGGTLNNVGSVIGANGNVHIAAQNVINDRTAPVDAGSSVSKVVNDALLNSTVIGSYTPLIPSSSCDSCSAFSPARVPVNATIGDLVHNPDGTTPLFLGSVGVPSENGTGYEDHWYIGSNGQAFGPNSTRENVPLPTVDRTIVRQADGTAGQITAGGAMDVTAASVSNKGGLIRAGKDVTLNVASLDNSRSATLVSSQTDAVNAAEFAAFLDRINALARSAASDIGSFGSSTALASHQYLMFGEPDSGGSTCDGCPQFVSGAVALDVGRTANGAQATAPVHSTVT
;
A
#
# COMPACT_ATOMS: atom_id res chain seq x y z
N LEU A 1 85.40 9.78 -27.33
CA LEU A 1 85.96 11.12 -27.66
C LEU A 1 85.72 12.06 -26.47
N GLY A 2 86.77 12.55 -25.82
CA GLY A 2 86.63 13.59 -24.78
C GLY A 2 86.67 15.03 -25.33
N GLY A 3 87.25 15.22 -26.53
CA GLY A 3 87.31 16.51 -27.21
C GLY A 3 86.04 16.86 -27.99
N GLN A 4 85.98 18.10 -28.49
CA GLN A 4 84.88 18.57 -29.34
C GLN A 4 84.98 18.02 -30.77
N VAL A 5 83.84 17.72 -31.39
CA VAL A 5 83.74 17.33 -32.81
C VAL A 5 82.92 18.38 -33.55
N LYS A 6 83.52 19.03 -34.55
CA LYS A 6 82.85 20.06 -35.37
C LYS A 6 83.05 19.78 -36.86
N GLY A 7 82.03 20.04 -37.67
CA GLY A 7 82.09 19.90 -39.13
C GLY A 7 80.84 20.47 -39.81
N LYS A 8 80.85 20.60 -41.14
CA LYS A 8 79.64 21.01 -41.91
C LYS A 8 78.50 20.01 -41.72
N GLN A 9 78.84 18.72 -41.70
CA GLN A 9 78.03 17.60 -41.26
C GLN A 9 78.91 16.74 -40.36
N VAL A 10 78.33 16.02 -39.41
CA VAL A 10 79.05 15.07 -38.57
C VAL A 10 78.36 13.72 -38.65
N ALA A 11 79.09 12.68 -39.08
CA ALA A 11 78.63 11.30 -39.06
C ALA A 11 79.63 10.45 -38.26
N LEU A 12 79.18 9.87 -37.17
CA LEU A 12 79.96 9.04 -36.26
C LEU A 12 79.37 7.64 -36.23
N THR A 13 80.15 6.64 -36.63
CA THR A 13 79.68 5.26 -36.71
C THR A 13 80.67 4.33 -36.02
N ALA A 14 80.19 3.52 -35.07
CA ALA A 14 80.95 2.44 -34.47
C ALA A 14 80.39 1.10 -34.96
N ASN A 15 81.10 0.46 -35.90
CA ASN A 15 80.71 -0.79 -36.58
C ASN A 15 81.24 -2.06 -35.86
N GLY A 16 81.59 -1.96 -34.57
CA GLY A 16 82.16 -3.08 -33.84
C GLY A 16 81.18 -4.23 -33.60
N SER A 17 81.70 -5.45 -33.42
CA SER A 17 80.94 -6.65 -33.05
C SER A 17 81.31 -7.12 -31.63
N GLY A 18 80.51 -8.03 -31.06
CA GLY A 18 80.77 -8.59 -29.73
C GLY A 18 80.68 -7.52 -28.63
N ASN A 19 81.80 -7.22 -27.96
CA ASN A 19 81.91 -6.19 -26.91
C ASN A 19 82.38 -4.81 -27.41
N LEU A 20 82.64 -4.68 -28.71
CA LEU A 20 82.99 -3.42 -29.37
C LEU A 20 81.75 -2.83 -30.05
N GLY A 21 81.78 -1.55 -30.42
CA GLY A 21 80.67 -0.90 -31.12
C GLY A 21 79.95 0.21 -30.37
N ASP A 22 80.53 0.67 -29.25
CA ASP A 22 79.99 1.79 -28.49
C ASP A 22 80.46 3.15 -29.05
N VAL A 23 79.59 4.15 -29.02
CA VAL A 23 79.96 5.56 -29.22
C VAL A 23 79.88 6.29 -27.88
N ARG A 24 81.00 6.85 -27.40
CA ARG A 24 81.02 7.68 -26.17
C ARG A 24 81.55 9.09 -26.49
N LEU A 25 80.71 10.10 -26.28
CA LEU A 25 80.99 11.51 -26.57
C LEU A 25 81.02 12.30 -25.26
N GLY A 26 82.21 12.50 -24.69
CA GLY A 26 82.40 13.33 -23.50
C GLY A 26 82.46 14.83 -23.82
N GLY A 27 82.87 15.20 -25.02
CA GLY A 27 82.90 16.59 -25.51
C GLY A 27 81.73 16.92 -26.44
N ALA A 28 81.50 18.21 -26.68
CA ALA A 28 80.40 18.68 -27.53
C ALA A 28 80.57 18.28 -29.00
N VAL A 29 79.47 17.92 -29.65
CA VAL A 29 79.38 17.66 -31.10
C VAL A 29 78.50 18.73 -31.73
N SER A 30 78.98 19.40 -32.78
CA SER A 30 78.20 20.45 -33.44
C SER A 30 78.41 20.49 -34.96
N ALA A 31 77.32 20.61 -35.71
CA ALA A 31 77.36 20.81 -37.15
C ALA A 31 76.25 21.78 -37.62
N PRO A 32 76.52 22.73 -38.54
CA PRO A 32 75.47 23.52 -39.20
C PRO A 32 74.53 22.68 -40.07
N GLY A 33 74.97 21.51 -40.55
CA GLY A 33 74.16 20.50 -41.22
C GLY A 33 73.66 19.44 -40.25
N SER A 34 73.60 18.18 -40.70
CA SER A 34 73.16 17.06 -39.87
C SER A 34 74.25 16.53 -38.93
N VAL A 35 73.81 15.94 -37.81
CA VAL A 35 74.63 15.12 -36.92
C VAL A 35 74.03 13.72 -36.87
N THR A 36 74.79 12.71 -37.26
CA THR A 36 74.39 11.29 -37.20
C THR A 36 75.34 10.52 -36.31
N ILE A 37 74.81 9.80 -35.33
CA ILE A 37 75.54 8.94 -34.40
C ILE A 37 74.94 7.54 -34.51
N SER A 38 75.75 6.53 -34.85
CA SER A 38 75.31 5.16 -34.98
C SER A 38 76.26 4.23 -34.24
N ALA A 39 75.75 3.55 -33.21
CA ALA A 39 76.46 2.56 -32.42
C ALA A 39 75.80 1.20 -32.59
N THR A 40 76.55 0.15 -32.92
CA THR A 40 76.01 -1.23 -32.97
C THR A 40 75.62 -1.74 -31.58
N ARG A 41 76.14 -1.12 -30.50
CA ARG A 41 75.79 -1.43 -29.11
C ARG A 41 75.23 -0.21 -28.37
N ASP A 42 76.07 0.56 -27.68
CA ASP A 42 75.61 1.66 -26.83
C ASP A 42 76.11 3.01 -27.34
N ALA A 43 75.27 4.05 -27.26
CA ALA A 43 75.67 5.43 -27.53
C ALA A 43 75.48 6.29 -26.27
N THR A 44 76.48 7.10 -25.93
CA THR A 44 76.42 8.05 -24.82
C THR A 44 76.80 9.45 -25.31
N LEU A 45 75.85 10.37 -25.22
CA LEU A 45 76.01 11.80 -25.47
C LEU A 45 76.25 12.48 -24.12
N GLY A 46 77.50 12.50 -23.67
CA GLY A 46 77.92 13.05 -22.37
C GLY A 46 77.88 14.58 -22.29
N SER A 47 77.97 15.26 -23.44
CA SER A 47 77.83 16.72 -23.58
C SER A 47 76.86 17.05 -24.73
N ASN A 48 76.76 18.32 -25.13
CA ASN A 48 75.80 18.77 -26.14
C ASN A 48 76.09 18.18 -27.53
N ALA A 49 75.06 17.67 -28.20
CA ALA A 49 75.06 17.31 -29.61
C ALA A 49 74.06 18.23 -30.34
N ILE A 50 74.57 19.16 -31.16
CA ILE A 50 73.77 20.22 -31.79
C ILE A 50 73.89 20.15 -33.32
N ALA A 51 72.78 19.92 -34.01
CA ALA A 51 72.68 19.95 -35.46
C ALA A 51 71.96 21.23 -35.94
N GLY A 52 72.31 21.74 -37.12
CA GLY A 52 71.52 22.76 -37.81
C GLY A 52 70.43 22.14 -38.70
N GLY A 53 70.68 20.94 -39.24
CA GLY A 53 69.68 20.04 -39.83
C GLY A 53 69.27 18.95 -38.85
N ASP A 54 69.04 17.73 -39.32
CA ASP A 54 68.63 16.62 -38.44
C ASP A 54 69.75 16.16 -37.49
N LEU A 55 69.39 15.90 -36.23
CA LEU A 55 70.17 15.12 -35.28
C LEU A 55 69.59 13.71 -35.21
N THR A 56 70.35 12.69 -35.60
CA THR A 56 69.97 11.28 -35.47
C THR A 56 70.98 10.54 -34.61
N ALA A 57 70.53 9.90 -33.53
CA ALA A 57 71.36 9.01 -32.70
C ALA A 57 70.69 7.65 -32.58
N THR A 58 71.37 6.60 -33.04
CA THR A 58 70.90 5.22 -33.00
C THR A 58 71.90 4.34 -32.25
N ALA A 59 71.41 3.58 -31.29
CA ALA A 59 72.15 2.56 -30.57
C ALA A 59 71.44 1.21 -30.72
N GLY A 60 72.19 0.14 -30.95
CA GLY A 60 71.64 -1.22 -30.99
C GLY A 60 71.00 -1.64 -29.67
N ARG A 61 71.53 -1.16 -28.54
CA ARG A 61 71.09 -1.52 -27.19
C ARG A 61 70.70 -0.30 -26.36
N HIS A 62 71.64 0.48 -25.80
CA HIS A 62 71.31 1.63 -24.96
C HIS A 62 71.73 2.97 -25.56
N LEU A 63 70.88 3.97 -25.42
CA LEU A 63 71.20 5.36 -25.76
C LEU A 63 71.04 6.23 -24.50
N THR A 64 72.12 6.91 -24.11
CA THR A 64 72.14 7.82 -22.95
C THR A 64 72.45 9.23 -23.40
N VAL A 65 71.64 10.20 -22.98
CA VAL A 65 71.76 11.62 -23.30
C VAL A 65 71.88 12.42 -22.00
N ASN A 66 73.09 12.85 -21.67
CA ASN A 66 73.38 13.64 -20.47
C ASN A 66 73.43 15.15 -20.78
N GLY A 67 73.93 15.52 -21.96
CA GLY A 67 73.90 16.90 -22.48
C GLY A 67 72.66 17.17 -23.33
N SER A 68 72.60 18.35 -23.97
CA SER A 68 71.48 18.66 -24.87
C SER A 68 71.61 17.96 -26.22
N ALA A 69 70.58 17.23 -26.64
CA ALA A 69 70.40 16.73 -28.00
C ALA A 69 69.51 17.70 -28.76
N ALA A 70 70.09 18.57 -29.60
CA ALA A 70 69.39 19.68 -30.21
C ALA A 70 69.52 19.73 -31.74
N SER A 71 68.46 20.23 -32.38
CA SER A 71 68.38 20.59 -33.78
C SER A 71 67.74 21.97 -33.93
N THR A 72 68.35 22.88 -34.70
CA THR A 72 67.77 24.22 -34.96
C THR A 72 66.81 24.25 -36.14
N GLY A 73 67.07 23.52 -37.22
CA GLY A 73 66.24 23.53 -38.44
C GLY A 73 65.60 22.19 -38.81
N GLY A 74 66.06 21.07 -38.23
CA GLY A 74 65.57 19.72 -38.54
C GLY A 74 64.96 18.99 -37.34
N ASN A 75 64.83 17.67 -37.46
CA ASN A 75 64.29 16.78 -36.44
C ASN A 75 65.37 16.30 -35.44
N VAL A 76 64.92 15.84 -34.27
CA VAL A 76 65.77 15.08 -33.34
C VAL A 76 65.23 13.65 -33.25
N ASN A 77 65.99 12.68 -33.79
CA ASN A 77 65.65 11.25 -33.80
C ASN A 77 66.59 10.48 -32.89
N LEU A 78 66.07 9.91 -31.80
CA LEU A 78 66.81 9.12 -30.81
C LEU A 78 66.26 7.70 -30.76
N THR A 79 67.11 6.70 -30.99
CA THR A 79 66.66 5.31 -31.04
C THR A 79 67.60 4.40 -30.27
N ALA A 80 67.06 3.70 -29.27
CA ALA A 80 67.65 2.51 -28.67
C ALA A 80 66.87 1.29 -29.20
N GLN A 81 67.47 0.47 -30.06
CA GLN A 81 66.73 -0.54 -30.82
C GLN A 81 66.20 -1.67 -29.91
N ALA A 82 67.06 -2.24 -29.07
CA ALA A 82 66.72 -3.39 -28.22
C ALA A 82 66.66 -3.07 -26.71
N GLY A 83 67.22 -1.94 -26.27
CA GLY A 83 67.34 -1.60 -24.86
C GLY A 83 66.73 -0.24 -24.51
N GLN A 84 67.29 0.38 -23.46
CA GLN A 84 66.79 1.62 -22.87
C GLN A 84 67.30 2.89 -23.58
N LEU A 85 66.42 3.89 -23.69
CA LEU A 85 66.78 5.29 -23.96
C LEU A 85 66.67 6.08 -22.65
N ALA A 86 67.75 6.69 -22.18
CA ALA A 86 67.80 7.52 -20.97
C ALA A 86 68.25 8.94 -21.31
N SER A 87 67.49 9.96 -20.92
CA SER A 87 67.85 11.37 -21.13
C SER A 87 67.71 12.17 -19.85
N THR A 88 68.82 12.64 -19.29
CA THR A 88 68.82 13.65 -18.22
C THR A 88 69.02 15.06 -18.79
N GLY A 89 69.59 15.17 -19.99
CA GLY A 89 69.70 16.43 -20.74
C GLY A 89 68.49 16.73 -21.62
N SER A 90 68.40 17.97 -22.12
CA SER A 90 67.28 18.44 -22.94
C SER A 90 67.29 17.89 -24.37
N ILE A 91 66.11 17.54 -24.88
CA ILE A 91 65.89 17.09 -26.26
C ILE A 91 65.11 18.20 -26.99
N VAL A 92 65.72 18.86 -27.97
CA VAL A 92 65.17 20.11 -28.54
C VAL A 92 65.19 20.08 -30.07
N ALA A 93 64.03 20.11 -30.72
CA ALA A 93 63.90 20.37 -32.15
C ALA A 93 63.16 21.69 -32.35
N TYR A 94 63.87 22.80 -32.60
CA TYR A 94 63.26 24.14 -32.60
C TYR A 94 62.18 24.31 -33.68
N GLN A 95 62.42 23.79 -34.89
CA GLN A 95 61.51 23.86 -36.04
C GLN A 95 61.02 22.47 -36.49
N GLY A 96 61.35 21.42 -35.72
CA GLY A 96 61.23 20.03 -36.11
C GLY A 96 60.44 19.15 -35.17
N ASP A 97 60.37 17.87 -35.53
CA ASP A 97 59.80 16.83 -34.69
C ASP A 97 60.87 16.27 -33.73
N VAL A 98 60.43 15.86 -32.54
CA VAL A 98 61.23 15.03 -31.63
C VAL A 98 60.69 13.60 -31.70
N ASN A 99 61.52 12.66 -32.13
CA ASN A 99 61.18 11.23 -32.16
C ASN A 99 62.15 10.47 -31.26
N ALA A 100 61.67 9.87 -30.18
CA ALA A 100 62.49 9.11 -29.24
C ALA A 100 61.89 7.72 -28.99
N THR A 101 62.61 6.67 -29.38
CA THR A 101 62.11 5.28 -29.29
C THR A 101 63.09 4.37 -28.57
N ALA A 102 62.59 3.59 -27.63
CA ALA A 102 63.32 2.54 -26.92
C ALA A 102 62.73 1.16 -27.20
N GLY A 103 63.57 0.14 -27.28
CA GLY A 103 63.15 -1.27 -27.34
C GLY A 103 62.54 -1.71 -26.01
N GLN A 104 63.14 -1.29 -24.90
CA GLN A 104 62.65 -1.52 -23.53
C GLN A 104 62.16 -0.20 -22.94
N ASP A 105 62.84 0.34 -21.93
CA ASP A 105 62.40 1.53 -21.21
C ASP A 105 62.84 2.84 -21.90
N LEU A 106 61.94 3.83 -21.87
CA LEU A 106 62.21 5.21 -22.24
C LEU A 106 62.14 6.06 -20.97
N ASN A 107 63.26 6.66 -20.55
CA ASN A 107 63.34 7.49 -19.36
C ASN A 107 63.82 8.90 -19.74
N VAL A 108 62.90 9.87 -19.77
CA VAL A 108 63.17 11.26 -20.15
C VAL A 108 62.96 12.17 -18.93
N GLY A 109 64.06 12.47 -18.24
CA GLY A 109 64.10 13.40 -17.12
C GLY A 109 64.45 14.84 -17.52
N GLY A 110 65.14 15.04 -18.64
CA GLY A 110 65.38 16.37 -19.21
C GLY A 110 64.15 16.94 -19.94
N SER A 111 64.17 18.24 -20.25
CA SER A 111 63.09 18.88 -20.99
C SER A 111 63.04 18.45 -22.46
N VAL A 112 61.84 18.30 -23.00
CA VAL A 112 61.57 18.05 -24.42
C VAL A 112 60.88 19.27 -25.02
N TYR A 113 61.42 19.79 -26.12
CA TYR A 113 60.79 20.83 -26.93
C TYR A 113 60.73 20.40 -28.39
N ALA A 114 59.53 20.31 -28.94
CA ALA A 114 59.29 20.06 -30.36
C ALA A 114 58.53 21.24 -30.99
N GLY A 115 59.14 21.90 -31.97
CA GLY A 115 58.50 22.96 -32.77
C GLY A 115 57.38 22.44 -33.67
N ARG A 116 57.35 21.14 -33.92
CA ARG A 116 56.23 20.41 -34.52
C ARG A 116 55.74 19.35 -33.54
N ASN A 117 55.89 18.06 -33.84
CA ASN A 117 55.33 16.98 -33.04
C ASN A 117 56.38 16.33 -32.14
N ALA A 118 55.94 15.79 -31.00
CA ALA A 118 56.75 14.94 -30.14
C ALA A 118 56.20 13.50 -30.16
N ALA A 119 57.03 12.52 -30.50
CA ALA A 119 56.72 11.10 -30.46
C ALA A 119 57.72 10.37 -29.55
N LEU A 120 57.23 9.82 -28.45
CA LEU A 120 58.02 9.19 -27.38
C LEU A 120 57.49 7.77 -27.15
N ALA A 121 58.27 6.73 -27.44
CA ALA A 121 57.78 5.35 -27.35
C ALA A 121 58.76 4.37 -26.69
N ALA A 122 58.23 3.54 -25.80
CA ALA A 122 58.88 2.33 -25.28
C ALA A 122 58.15 1.11 -25.86
N ARG A 123 58.80 0.30 -26.71
CA ARG A 123 58.12 -0.81 -27.42
C ARG A 123 57.73 -1.96 -26.50
N GLY A 124 58.64 -2.39 -25.62
CA GLY A 124 58.43 -3.51 -24.68
C GLY A 124 58.44 -3.12 -23.19
N GLY A 125 58.96 -1.92 -22.86
CA GLY A 125 59.12 -1.47 -21.47
C GLY A 125 58.18 -0.33 -21.09
N ASN A 126 58.62 0.47 -20.12
CA ASN A 126 57.92 1.63 -19.60
C ASN A 126 58.37 2.92 -20.29
N ALA A 127 57.48 3.88 -20.45
CA ALA A 127 57.82 5.24 -20.86
C ALA A 127 57.60 6.22 -19.69
N THR A 128 58.68 6.77 -19.14
CA THR A 128 58.64 7.78 -18.08
C THR A 128 59.11 9.12 -18.62
N VAL A 129 58.26 10.14 -18.56
CA VAL A 129 58.58 11.53 -18.88
C VAL A 129 58.38 12.36 -17.62
N SER A 130 59.49 12.62 -16.92
CA SER A 130 59.51 13.41 -15.69
C SER A 130 59.98 14.86 -15.91
N GLY A 131 60.64 15.12 -17.04
CA GLY A 131 60.95 16.48 -17.49
C GLY A 131 59.76 17.16 -18.18
N ASN A 132 59.87 18.47 -18.39
CA ASN A 132 58.83 19.24 -19.11
C ASN A 132 58.75 18.78 -20.57
N LEU A 133 57.56 18.44 -21.05
CA LEU A 133 57.27 18.12 -22.44
C LEU A 133 56.45 19.25 -23.07
N THR A 134 57.05 19.96 -24.02
CA THR A 134 56.39 20.97 -24.85
C THR A 134 56.42 20.56 -26.31
N SER A 135 55.25 20.42 -26.94
CA SER A 135 55.10 20.24 -28.38
C SER A 135 54.19 21.34 -28.91
N LEU A 136 54.58 22.04 -29.98
CA LEU A 136 53.69 23.03 -30.60
C LEU A 136 52.62 22.36 -31.49
N GLY A 137 52.90 21.16 -31.99
CA GLY A 137 51.97 20.27 -32.70
C GLY A 137 51.39 19.20 -31.77
N LYS A 138 51.35 17.95 -32.25
CA LYS A 138 50.83 16.79 -31.51
C LYS A 138 51.91 16.17 -30.61
N ALA A 139 51.52 15.76 -29.40
CA ALA A 139 52.31 14.90 -28.54
C ALA A 139 51.77 13.46 -28.54
N SER A 140 52.61 12.47 -28.82
CA SER A 140 52.30 11.03 -28.83
C SER A 140 53.24 10.29 -27.88
N ILE A 141 52.73 9.69 -26.82
CA ILE A 141 53.53 8.96 -25.83
C ILE A 141 52.96 7.56 -25.63
N GLY A 142 53.78 6.52 -25.81
CA GLY A 142 53.32 5.13 -25.74
C GLY A 142 54.30 4.20 -25.05
N ALA A 143 53.78 3.21 -24.33
CA ALA A 143 54.59 2.15 -23.71
C ALA A 143 53.96 0.77 -23.89
N GLY A 144 54.81 -0.24 -24.09
CA GLY A 144 54.43 -1.65 -24.05
C GLY A 144 54.04 -2.15 -22.66
N GLN A 145 54.36 -1.40 -21.61
CA GLN A 145 53.91 -1.65 -20.23
C GLN A 145 53.23 -0.41 -19.64
N ASN A 146 53.96 0.43 -18.90
CA ASN A 146 53.39 1.61 -18.23
C ASN A 146 53.89 2.91 -18.85
N THR A 147 53.02 3.92 -18.91
CA THR A 147 53.37 5.29 -19.31
C THR A 147 53.16 6.22 -18.12
N THR A 148 54.20 6.95 -17.72
CA THR A 148 54.17 7.91 -16.62
C THR A 148 54.56 9.29 -17.14
N LEU A 149 53.64 10.25 -17.06
CA LEU A 149 53.85 11.66 -17.39
C LEU A 149 53.78 12.47 -16.09
N SER A 150 54.94 12.70 -15.47
CA SER A 150 55.03 13.40 -14.18
C SER A 150 55.59 14.82 -14.28
N GLY A 151 56.23 15.17 -15.40
CA GLY A 151 56.64 16.54 -15.72
C GLY A 151 55.50 17.40 -16.26
N GLN A 152 55.76 18.69 -16.51
CA GLN A 152 54.75 19.56 -17.13
C GLN A 152 54.50 19.15 -18.58
N LEU A 153 53.23 19.02 -18.96
CA LEU A 153 52.81 18.61 -20.30
C LEU A 153 52.03 19.72 -21.01
N LYS A 154 52.61 20.25 -22.09
CA LYS A 154 51.98 21.26 -22.94
C LYS A 154 52.04 20.80 -24.39
N THR A 155 50.87 20.68 -25.03
CA THR A 155 50.77 20.38 -26.46
C THR A 155 49.87 21.41 -27.13
N GLY A 156 50.32 21.99 -28.25
CA GLY A 156 49.55 22.96 -29.03
C GLY A 156 48.43 22.29 -29.84
N GLY A 157 48.61 21.03 -30.23
CA GLY A 157 47.60 20.19 -30.86
C GLY A 157 47.11 19.08 -29.93
N ASP A 158 46.87 17.89 -30.48
CA ASP A 158 46.36 16.74 -29.72
C ASP A 158 47.42 16.13 -28.80
N LEU A 159 46.95 15.49 -27.72
CA LEU A 159 47.71 14.53 -26.94
C LEU A 159 47.18 13.12 -27.23
N GLN A 160 48.08 12.20 -27.56
CA GLN A 160 47.78 10.76 -27.57
C GLN A 160 48.72 10.07 -26.59
N ALA A 161 48.16 9.52 -25.52
CA ALA A 161 48.94 8.78 -24.53
C ALA A 161 48.36 7.37 -24.36
N SER A 162 49.22 6.36 -24.44
CA SER A 162 48.80 4.96 -24.31
C SER A 162 49.76 4.14 -23.45
N ALA A 163 49.22 3.18 -22.73
CA ALA A 163 49.99 2.16 -22.01
C ALA A 163 49.27 0.80 -22.16
N ALA A 164 50.01 -0.31 -22.23
CA ALA A 164 49.38 -1.62 -22.18
C ALA A 164 48.79 -1.92 -20.78
N ASN A 165 49.43 -1.42 -19.72
CA ASN A 165 49.06 -1.62 -18.32
C ASN A 165 48.51 -0.33 -17.70
N ALA A 166 49.37 0.49 -17.10
CA ALA A 166 48.95 1.72 -16.42
C ALA A 166 49.44 2.98 -17.16
N LEU A 167 48.53 3.93 -17.36
CA LEU A 167 48.83 5.29 -17.79
C LEU A 167 48.60 6.23 -16.61
N SER A 168 49.68 6.85 -16.12
CA SER A 168 49.64 7.86 -15.05
C SER A 168 50.01 9.22 -15.61
N VAL A 169 49.09 10.18 -15.50
CA VAL A 169 49.28 11.57 -15.93
C VAL A 169 49.12 12.46 -14.71
N ALA A 170 50.21 13.05 -14.24
CA ALA A 170 50.19 13.90 -13.05
C ALA A 170 49.42 15.21 -13.26
N GLN A 171 49.47 15.75 -14.48
CA GLN A 171 48.71 16.91 -14.94
C GLN A 171 48.74 17.04 -16.47
N LEU A 172 47.61 17.41 -17.05
CA LEU A 172 47.47 17.91 -18.42
C LEU A 172 47.52 19.46 -18.37
N ASN A 173 48.71 20.04 -18.29
CA ASN A 173 48.83 21.50 -18.08
C ASN A 173 48.16 22.31 -19.20
N TYR A 174 48.29 21.87 -20.45
CA TYR A 174 47.58 22.44 -21.59
C TYR A 174 47.57 21.48 -22.77
N VAL A 175 46.39 21.18 -23.31
CA VAL A 175 46.20 20.45 -24.57
C VAL A 175 45.36 21.33 -25.49
N GLY A 176 45.95 21.86 -26.56
CA GLY A 176 45.28 22.75 -27.50
C GLY A 176 44.27 22.06 -28.42
N GLY A 177 44.38 20.75 -28.59
CA GLY A 177 43.39 19.88 -29.25
C GLY A 177 42.69 18.94 -28.28
N SER A 178 42.50 17.70 -28.69
CA SER A 178 41.93 16.62 -27.89
C SER A 178 43.00 15.80 -27.16
N ALA A 179 42.66 15.24 -26.00
CA ALA A 179 43.49 14.31 -25.26
C ALA A 179 42.89 12.90 -25.32
N THR A 180 43.51 12.00 -26.08
CA THR A 180 43.12 10.58 -26.15
C THR A 180 44.03 9.76 -25.25
N LEU A 181 43.46 9.16 -24.21
CA LEU A 181 44.16 8.41 -23.17
C LEU A 181 43.66 6.96 -23.17
N ARG A 182 44.56 6.00 -23.33
CA ARG A 182 44.22 4.56 -23.41
C ARG A 182 45.12 3.72 -22.50
N GLY A 183 44.53 2.73 -21.82
CA GLY A 183 45.27 1.75 -21.04
C GLY A 183 44.36 0.80 -20.27
N ASN A 184 44.94 -0.13 -19.51
CA ASN A 184 44.14 -0.96 -18.62
C ASN A 184 43.68 -0.14 -17.41
N ASP A 185 44.61 0.56 -16.77
CA ASP A 185 44.32 1.54 -15.74
C ASP A 185 44.79 2.93 -16.20
N ILE A 186 43.96 3.95 -16.01
CA ILE A 186 44.28 5.34 -16.31
C ILE A 186 44.08 6.17 -15.04
N ALA A 187 45.10 6.93 -14.65
CA ALA A 187 45.00 7.93 -13.61
C ALA A 187 45.37 9.30 -14.21
N VAL A 188 44.44 10.25 -14.12
CA VAL A 188 44.70 11.65 -14.49
C VAL A 188 44.52 12.49 -13.23
N GLY A 189 45.60 13.09 -12.78
CA GLY A 189 45.67 13.98 -11.63
C GLY A 189 45.77 15.43 -12.06
N ALA A 190 45.39 16.35 -11.19
CA ALA A 190 45.95 17.71 -11.17
C ALA A 190 46.22 18.07 -9.70
N PRO A 191 47.33 18.76 -9.39
CA PRO A 191 47.58 19.26 -8.04
C PRO A 191 46.44 20.16 -7.54
N ALA A 192 46.27 20.25 -6.22
CA ALA A 192 45.27 21.14 -5.62
C ALA A 192 45.41 22.58 -6.13
N GLY A 193 44.28 23.21 -6.49
CA GLY A 193 44.25 24.56 -7.07
C GLY A 193 44.62 24.66 -8.55
N GLN A 194 45.03 23.55 -9.19
CA GLN A 194 45.29 23.49 -10.62
C GLN A 194 44.22 22.66 -11.34
N SER A 195 44.23 22.70 -12.67
CA SER A 195 43.33 21.91 -13.50
C SER A 195 44.04 21.32 -14.71
N ASN A 196 43.55 20.17 -15.15
CA ASN A 196 43.75 19.64 -16.48
C ASN A 196 42.96 20.53 -17.46
N ALA A 197 43.64 21.09 -18.45
CA ALA A 197 43.05 21.98 -19.45
C ALA A 197 43.15 21.36 -20.84
N VAL A 198 42.01 20.91 -21.37
CA VAL A 198 41.90 20.33 -22.72
C VAL A 198 40.94 21.20 -23.52
N GLN A 199 41.40 21.80 -24.62
CA GLN A 199 40.53 22.67 -25.42
C GLN A 199 39.51 21.88 -26.25
N GLY A 200 39.86 20.66 -26.67
CA GLY A 200 39.00 19.73 -27.37
C GLY A 200 38.29 18.74 -26.45
N THR A 201 38.34 17.46 -26.81
CA THR A 201 37.75 16.36 -26.03
C THR A 201 38.78 15.72 -25.13
N LEU A 202 38.45 15.51 -23.85
CA LEU A 202 39.16 14.53 -23.02
C LEU A 202 38.51 13.16 -23.23
N ASP A 203 39.14 12.33 -24.04
CA ASP A 203 38.74 10.95 -24.36
C ASP A 203 39.61 9.96 -23.57
N ALA A 204 39.18 9.63 -22.36
CA ALA A 204 39.88 8.74 -21.45
C ALA A 204 39.13 7.43 -21.29
N VAL A 205 39.64 6.37 -21.92
CA VAL A 205 38.98 5.04 -21.92
C VAL A 205 39.96 3.99 -21.40
N ALA A 206 39.70 3.55 -20.18
CA ALA A 206 40.38 2.44 -19.54
C ALA A 206 39.65 1.12 -19.80
N SER A 207 40.35 -0.01 -19.86
CA SER A 207 39.69 -1.32 -19.93
C SER A 207 39.28 -1.85 -18.53
N ARG A 208 40.01 -1.45 -17.48
CA ARG A 208 39.74 -1.76 -16.08
C ARG A 208 39.35 -0.51 -15.30
N GLY A 209 40.30 0.31 -14.84
CA GLY A 209 40.02 1.45 -13.95
C GLY A 209 40.38 2.81 -14.53
N LEU A 210 39.47 3.77 -14.46
CA LEU A 210 39.72 5.19 -14.72
C LEU A 210 39.58 6.00 -13.42
N THR A 211 40.63 6.74 -13.05
CA THR A 211 40.60 7.66 -11.90
C THR A 211 40.87 9.08 -12.37
N LEU A 212 39.95 9.98 -12.04
CA LEU A 212 40.07 11.42 -12.26
C LEU A 212 40.25 12.08 -10.89
N ALA A 213 41.49 12.46 -10.58
CA ALA A 213 41.87 13.19 -9.39
C ALA A 213 42.16 14.65 -9.75
N GLY A 214 41.73 15.59 -8.91
CA GLY A 214 41.84 17.02 -9.22
C GLY A 214 40.90 17.47 -10.34
N ASN A 215 41.02 18.75 -10.74
CA ASN A 215 40.05 19.36 -11.63
C ASN A 215 40.39 19.08 -13.09
N SER A 216 39.39 18.78 -13.91
CA SER A 216 39.54 18.63 -15.36
C SER A 216 38.51 19.46 -16.10
N THR A 217 38.95 20.24 -17.07
CA THR A 217 38.11 21.06 -17.94
C THR A 217 38.34 20.66 -19.39
N ALA A 218 37.25 20.44 -20.12
CA ALA A 218 37.26 20.14 -21.54
C ALA A 218 36.09 20.78 -22.28
N ASN A 219 36.15 20.89 -23.61
CA ASN A 219 34.96 21.22 -24.38
C ASN A 219 33.96 20.05 -24.37
N ALA A 220 34.47 18.82 -24.47
CA ALA A 220 33.69 17.59 -24.33
C ALA A 220 34.44 16.51 -23.53
N LEU A 221 33.69 15.57 -22.94
CA LEU A 221 34.24 14.44 -22.20
C LEU A 221 33.72 13.11 -22.78
N ASN A 222 34.62 12.15 -22.99
CA ASN A 222 34.28 10.74 -23.21
C ASN A 222 35.07 9.90 -22.21
N LEU A 223 34.37 9.35 -21.20
CA LEU A 223 34.97 8.63 -20.09
C LEU A 223 34.51 7.17 -20.12
N GLY A 224 35.46 6.23 -20.10
CA GLY A 224 35.18 4.79 -20.19
C GLY A 224 36.01 3.95 -19.21
N GLY A 225 35.40 2.92 -18.63
CA GLY A 225 36.10 1.98 -17.74
C GLY A 225 35.19 0.95 -17.08
N ALA A 226 35.70 -0.23 -16.72
CA ALA A 226 34.95 -1.15 -15.87
C ALA A 226 34.67 -0.52 -14.49
N THR A 227 35.61 0.24 -13.96
CA THR A 227 35.41 1.16 -12.84
C THR A 227 35.83 2.57 -13.23
N ILE A 228 35.03 3.57 -12.84
CA ILE A 228 35.33 4.99 -13.03
C ILE A 228 35.17 5.67 -11.68
N THR A 229 36.22 6.36 -11.24
CA THR A 229 36.22 7.12 -9.99
C THR A 229 36.51 8.58 -10.28
N ASN A 230 35.53 9.46 -10.05
CA ASN A 230 35.68 10.91 -10.12
C ASN A 230 35.79 11.48 -8.70
N GLN A 231 36.96 11.99 -8.34
CA GLN A 231 37.24 12.58 -7.02
C GLN A 231 37.35 14.11 -7.07
N GLY A 232 37.55 14.69 -8.26
CA GLY A 232 37.70 16.14 -8.45
C GLY A 232 36.54 16.79 -9.23
N SER A 233 36.75 18.02 -9.68
CA SER A 233 35.78 18.73 -10.53
C SER A 233 36.06 18.46 -12.01
N THR A 234 35.27 17.59 -12.63
CA THR A 234 35.38 17.17 -14.02
C THR A 234 34.24 17.80 -14.83
N LEU A 235 34.58 18.80 -15.64
CA LEU A 235 33.64 19.72 -16.28
C LEU A 235 33.81 19.71 -17.81
N ALA A 236 32.71 19.56 -18.53
CA ALA A 236 32.64 19.78 -19.98
C ALA A 236 31.86 21.06 -20.30
N ALA A 237 32.34 21.86 -21.24
CA ALA A 237 31.60 23.05 -21.68
C ALA A 237 30.32 22.69 -22.48
N GLN A 238 30.33 21.58 -23.22
CA GLN A 238 29.20 21.17 -24.07
C GLN A 238 28.61 19.82 -23.64
N GLN A 239 29.30 18.73 -23.92
CA GLN A 239 28.76 17.38 -23.74
C GLN A 239 29.73 16.49 -22.97
N ALA A 240 29.19 15.65 -22.10
CA ALA A 240 29.93 14.60 -21.42
C ALA A 240 29.18 13.27 -21.56
N THR A 241 29.91 12.23 -21.91
CA THR A 241 29.44 10.85 -21.87
C THR A 241 30.34 10.04 -20.96
N VAL A 242 29.73 9.34 -20.01
CA VAL A 242 30.41 8.44 -19.07
C VAL A 242 29.81 7.06 -19.23
N ASN A 243 30.63 6.09 -19.64
CA ASN A 243 30.21 4.71 -19.84
C ASN A 243 31.06 3.79 -18.96
N GLY A 244 30.48 3.19 -17.93
CA GLY A 244 31.25 2.28 -17.08
C GLY A 244 30.48 1.13 -16.46
N GLY A 245 31.21 0.20 -15.85
CA GLY A 245 30.61 -0.82 -14.99
C GLY A 245 30.14 -0.17 -13.70
N THR A 246 31.09 0.18 -12.83
CA THR A 246 30.84 0.93 -11.60
C THR A 246 31.34 2.37 -11.74
N VAL A 247 30.45 3.35 -11.57
CA VAL A 247 30.78 4.78 -11.57
C VAL A 247 30.63 5.33 -10.16
N THR A 248 31.74 5.76 -9.56
CA THR A 248 31.78 6.44 -8.27
C THR A 248 32.08 7.92 -8.47
N ASN A 249 31.17 8.78 -8.05
CA ASN A 249 31.35 10.24 -8.06
C ASN A 249 31.39 10.78 -6.63
N ALA A 250 32.58 11.18 -6.18
CA ALA A 250 32.79 11.89 -4.92
C ALA A 250 33.04 13.39 -5.13
N GLY A 251 33.41 13.81 -6.35
CA GLY A 251 33.63 15.21 -6.73
C GLY A 251 32.45 15.82 -7.49
N THR A 252 32.74 16.61 -8.52
CA THR A 252 31.74 17.17 -9.43
C THR A 252 31.92 16.56 -10.82
N LEU A 253 30.83 16.09 -11.42
CA LEU A 253 30.76 15.69 -12.81
C LEU A 253 29.69 16.54 -13.49
N ALA A 254 30.08 17.42 -14.42
CA ALA A 254 29.11 18.33 -15.03
C ALA A 254 29.38 18.62 -16.51
N ALA A 255 28.29 18.88 -17.24
CA ALA A 255 28.31 19.36 -18.63
C ALA A 255 26.99 20.07 -18.96
N ASN A 256 26.91 20.83 -20.06
CA ASN A 256 25.59 21.31 -20.52
C ASN A 256 24.65 20.13 -20.81
N HIS A 257 25.15 19.11 -21.53
CA HIS A 257 24.47 17.83 -21.74
C HIS A 257 25.31 16.69 -21.16
N LEU A 258 24.83 16.05 -20.10
CA LEU A 258 25.52 14.97 -19.42
C LEU A 258 24.76 13.65 -19.56
N ALA A 259 25.41 12.64 -20.11
CA ALA A 259 24.92 11.26 -20.14
C ALA A 259 25.85 10.37 -19.30
N VAL A 260 25.28 9.69 -18.31
CA VAL A 260 25.98 8.68 -17.49
C VAL A 260 25.28 7.35 -17.68
N ASN A 261 25.98 6.38 -18.26
CA ASN A 261 25.54 5.00 -18.39
C ASN A 261 26.46 4.12 -17.55
N ALA A 262 25.89 3.53 -16.50
CA ALA A 262 26.60 2.67 -15.59
C ALA A 262 25.84 1.35 -15.37
N THR A 263 26.54 0.26 -15.07
CA THR A 263 25.88 -0.88 -14.41
C THR A 263 25.48 -0.47 -13.00
N ASP A 264 26.41 0.15 -12.28
CA ASP A 264 26.26 0.59 -10.90
C ASP A 264 26.77 2.00 -10.69
N MET A 265 26.02 2.79 -9.94
CA MET A 265 26.36 4.18 -9.69
C MET A 265 26.30 4.50 -8.20
N VAL A 266 27.38 5.09 -7.69
CA VAL A 266 27.48 5.66 -6.36
C VAL A 266 27.80 7.14 -6.50
N ASN A 267 26.84 7.99 -6.10
CA ASN A 267 27.03 9.43 -6.06
C ASN A 267 27.07 9.92 -4.60
N ARG A 268 28.21 10.49 -4.20
CA ARG A 268 28.43 11.21 -2.95
C ARG A 268 28.74 12.69 -3.17
N GLY A 269 28.93 13.10 -4.43
CA GLY A 269 29.23 14.46 -4.84
C GLY A 269 28.10 15.06 -5.68
N THR A 270 28.47 15.82 -6.71
CA THR A 270 27.52 16.48 -7.62
C THR A 270 27.59 15.90 -9.03
N VAL A 271 26.42 15.61 -9.60
CA VAL A 271 26.22 15.30 -11.03
C VAL A 271 25.30 16.38 -11.58
N ALA A 272 25.75 17.19 -12.54
CA ALA A 272 25.02 18.40 -12.93
C ALA A 272 25.02 18.69 -14.45
N GLY A 273 23.95 19.33 -14.92
CA GLY A 273 23.89 19.89 -16.27
C GLY A 273 22.61 20.64 -16.57
N GLN A 274 22.47 21.13 -17.80
CA GLN A 274 21.18 21.64 -18.29
C GLN A 274 20.24 20.45 -18.57
N VAL A 275 20.78 19.46 -19.28
CA VAL A 275 20.12 18.17 -19.53
C VAL A 275 21.00 17.07 -18.97
N VAL A 276 20.45 16.27 -18.05
CA VAL A 276 21.14 15.12 -17.45
C VAL A 276 20.33 13.85 -17.72
N SER A 277 20.99 12.85 -18.29
CA SER A 277 20.48 11.49 -18.43
C SER A 277 21.36 10.54 -17.63
N LEU A 278 20.81 9.96 -16.58
CA LEU A 278 21.50 9.06 -15.66
C LEU A 278 20.86 7.68 -15.73
N ASN A 279 21.57 6.71 -16.29
CA ASN A 279 21.15 5.33 -16.43
C ASN A 279 22.06 4.42 -15.60
N ALA A 280 21.50 3.78 -14.58
CA ALA A 280 22.16 2.78 -13.76
C ALA A 280 21.44 1.43 -13.94
N ALA A 281 21.99 0.53 -14.76
CA ALA A 281 21.29 -0.69 -15.16
C ALA A 281 20.92 -1.60 -13.97
N ARG A 282 21.71 -1.60 -12.89
CA ARG A 282 21.51 -2.44 -11.70
C ARG A 282 21.24 -1.61 -10.45
N THR A 283 22.20 -0.85 -9.94
CA THR A 283 22.00 -0.07 -8.70
C THR A 283 22.41 1.40 -8.80
N LEU A 284 21.62 2.24 -8.14
CA LEU A 284 21.87 3.66 -7.94
C LEU A 284 21.81 3.99 -6.44
N ASP A 285 22.92 4.47 -5.89
CA ASP A 285 23.02 5.03 -4.54
C ASP A 285 23.41 6.51 -4.64
N ASN A 286 22.52 7.39 -4.19
CA ASN A 286 22.72 8.84 -4.18
C ASN A 286 22.74 9.42 -2.76
N ALA A 287 22.98 8.62 -1.71
CA ALA A 287 23.02 9.16 -0.35
C ALA A 287 24.08 10.27 -0.20
N GLY A 288 23.64 11.41 0.35
CA GLY A 288 24.44 12.64 0.49
C GLY A 288 24.82 13.33 -0.83
N GLY A 289 24.43 12.78 -1.99
CA GLY A 289 24.76 13.31 -3.30
C GLY A 289 23.70 14.24 -3.86
N LEU A 290 24.11 15.07 -4.82
CA LEU A 290 23.24 15.91 -5.63
C LEU A 290 23.28 15.46 -7.10
N VAL A 291 22.11 15.25 -7.69
CA VAL A 291 21.94 15.07 -9.14
C VAL A 291 20.98 16.13 -9.63
N VAL A 292 21.40 16.95 -10.58
CA VAL A 292 20.62 18.09 -11.06
C VAL A 292 20.61 18.24 -12.57
N GLY A 293 19.43 18.40 -13.15
CA GLY A 293 19.24 18.84 -14.54
C GLY A 293 18.41 20.12 -14.57
N ALA A 294 19.00 21.25 -14.95
CA ALA A 294 18.34 22.54 -14.84
C ALA A 294 17.07 22.67 -15.72
N GLN A 295 17.06 22.01 -16.88
CA GLN A 295 15.93 21.94 -17.80
C GLN A 295 15.28 20.55 -17.78
N THR A 296 16.10 19.50 -17.79
CA THR A 296 15.61 18.13 -17.78
C THR A 296 16.56 17.22 -17.02
N LEU A 297 16.00 16.44 -16.10
CA LEU A 297 16.68 15.35 -15.43
C LEU A 297 15.92 14.04 -15.71
N ASN A 298 16.56 13.14 -16.44
CA ASN A 298 16.06 11.79 -16.70
C ASN A 298 16.91 10.79 -15.93
N VAL A 299 16.26 10.03 -15.04
CA VAL A 299 16.91 8.99 -14.24
C VAL A 299 16.25 7.66 -14.52
N THR A 300 17.05 6.64 -14.82
CA THR A 300 16.61 5.24 -14.91
C THR A 300 17.52 4.38 -14.08
N ALA A 301 16.95 3.58 -13.17
CA ALA A 301 17.70 2.65 -12.34
C ALA A 301 17.05 1.28 -12.29
N GLY A 302 17.87 0.22 -12.23
CA GLY A 302 17.39 -1.12 -11.84
C GLY A 302 16.84 -1.09 -10.41
N ALA A 303 17.59 -0.51 -9.48
CA ALA A 303 17.15 -0.24 -8.11
C ALA A 303 17.77 1.08 -7.61
N LEU A 304 16.95 1.92 -6.98
CA LEU A 304 17.41 3.01 -6.13
C LEU A 304 17.68 2.43 -4.74
N THR A 305 18.93 2.07 -4.46
CA THR A 305 19.30 1.39 -3.20
C THR A 305 19.34 2.35 -2.01
N GLY A 306 19.55 3.64 -2.26
CA GLY A 306 19.47 4.67 -1.22
C GLY A 306 19.57 6.09 -1.76
N ASN A 307 18.83 7.00 -1.14
CA ASN A 307 18.91 8.45 -1.37
C ASN A 307 18.98 9.24 -0.05
N ARG A 308 19.45 8.64 1.05
CA ARG A 308 19.44 9.30 2.37
C ARG A 308 20.26 10.58 2.37
N GLY A 309 19.63 11.71 2.69
CA GLY A 309 20.25 13.04 2.61
C GLY A 309 20.65 13.45 1.20
N GLY A 310 20.29 12.67 0.19
CA GLY A 310 20.56 12.93 -1.23
C GLY A 310 19.39 13.63 -1.90
N THR A 311 19.68 14.30 -3.02
CA THR A 311 18.70 15.07 -3.80
C THR A 311 18.82 14.75 -5.29
N PHE A 312 17.68 14.45 -5.90
CA PHE A 312 17.47 14.54 -7.34
C PHE A 312 16.62 15.78 -7.62
N PHE A 313 17.12 16.70 -8.44
CA PHE A 313 16.43 17.96 -8.72
C PHE A 313 16.38 18.25 -10.23
N GLY A 314 15.19 18.25 -10.81
CA GLY A 314 14.97 18.84 -12.12
C GLY A 314 14.64 20.32 -11.95
N GLY A 315 15.61 21.24 -12.08
CA GLY A 315 15.34 22.68 -11.98
C GLY A 315 16.54 23.58 -11.73
N ASP A 316 16.27 24.89 -11.74
CA ASP A 316 17.28 25.94 -11.64
C ASP A 316 17.77 26.13 -10.19
N LEU A 317 19.01 25.73 -9.93
CA LEU A 317 19.68 25.93 -8.64
C LEU A 317 19.94 27.40 -8.28
N THR A 318 19.92 28.31 -9.25
CA THR A 318 20.11 29.75 -8.98
C THR A 318 18.86 30.39 -8.38
N GLY A 319 17.72 29.71 -8.43
CA GLY A 319 16.44 30.19 -7.94
C GLY A 319 15.82 31.31 -8.80
N LYS A 320 16.41 31.63 -9.96
CA LYS A 320 15.89 32.68 -10.86
C LYS A 320 14.69 32.18 -11.67
N SER A 321 14.66 30.89 -11.99
CA SER A 321 13.58 30.22 -12.72
C SER A 321 13.05 29.02 -11.91
N PRO A 322 12.40 29.25 -10.76
CA PRO A 322 12.02 28.17 -9.85
C PRO A 322 10.98 27.20 -10.44
N THR A 323 10.28 27.62 -11.50
CA THR A 323 9.23 26.85 -12.17
C THR A 323 9.71 26.07 -13.40
N THR A 324 11.01 26.09 -13.71
CA THR A 324 11.59 25.35 -14.84
C THR A 324 12.26 24.07 -14.36
N GLY A 325 12.30 23.05 -15.23
CA GLY A 325 12.97 21.79 -14.96
C GLY A 325 12.00 20.62 -14.79
N ASP A 326 11.98 19.71 -15.76
CA ASP A 326 11.23 18.46 -15.66
C ASP A 326 12.12 17.34 -15.10
N LEU A 327 11.55 16.49 -14.24
CA LEU A 327 12.19 15.30 -13.71
C LEU A 327 11.39 14.05 -14.08
N SER A 328 12.00 13.15 -14.83
CA SER A 328 11.49 11.78 -15.01
C SER A 328 12.39 10.80 -14.28
N PHE A 329 11.80 10.02 -13.37
CA PHE A 329 12.52 9.04 -12.56
C PHE A 329 11.87 7.67 -12.73
N THR A 330 12.61 6.71 -13.28
CA THR A 330 12.15 5.35 -13.50
C THR A 330 12.96 4.34 -12.68
N VAL A 331 12.27 3.45 -11.95
CA VAL A 331 12.87 2.28 -11.31
C VAL A 331 12.22 1.01 -11.84
N THR A 332 13.01 0.15 -12.48
CA THR A 332 12.50 -1.03 -13.20
C THR A 332 12.51 -2.32 -12.37
N GLY A 333 13.26 -2.36 -11.27
CA GLY A 333 13.40 -3.54 -10.42
C GLY A 333 12.12 -3.96 -9.70
N GLY A 334 12.13 -5.18 -9.15
CA GLY A 334 11.02 -5.75 -8.38
C GLY A 334 10.81 -5.07 -7.03
N ALA A 335 9.83 -5.55 -6.24
CA ALA A 335 9.44 -4.99 -4.94
C ALA A 335 10.64 -4.67 -4.02
N GLY A 336 10.65 -3.48 -3.42
CA GLY A 336 11.72 -3.02 -2.54
C GLY A 336 12.90 -2.35 -3.26
N SER A 337 12.86 -2.23 -4.59
CA SER A 337 13.91 -1.58 -5.37
C SER A 337 13.88 -0.05 -5.33
N PHE A 338 12.86 0.56 -4.72
CA PHE A 338 12.75 2.01 -4.56
C PHE A 338 12.97 2.42 -3.10
N ASN A 339 14.13 3.00 -2.80
CA ASN A 339 14.48 3.51 -1.47
C ASN A 339 14.90 5.00 -1.51
N ASN A 340 13.92 5.89 -1.39
CA ASN A 340 14.14 7.33 -1.23
C ASN A 340 14.17 7.76 0.26
N ALA A 341 14.52 6.86 1.19
CA ALA A 341 14.38 7.15 2.61
C ALA A 341 15.26 8.30 3.09
N GLY A 342 14.62 9.35 3.63
CA GLY A 342 15.29 10.58 4.06
C GLY A 342 15.91 11.38 2.90
N GLY A 343 15.51 11.09 1.66
CA GLY A 343 15.96 11.76 0.44
C GLY A 343 14.90 12.65 -0.18
N GLN A 344 15.32 13.41 -1.20
CA GLN A 344 14.47 14.33 -1.94
C GLN A 344 14.49 14.03 -3.44
N ILE A 345 13.30 14.03 -4.06
CA ILE A 345 13.09 13.98 -5.50
C ILE A 345 12.18 15.15 -5.84
N LEU A 346 12.74 16.16 -6.50
CA LEU A 346 12.15 17.49 -6.63
C LEU A 346 12.14 17.91 -8.12
N ALA A 347 11.05 18.55 -8.54
CA ALA A 347 10.94 19.16 -9.87
C ALA A 347 10.47 20.61 -9.78
N GLY A 348 11.16 21.50 -10.49
CA GLY A 348 10.75 22.89 -10.68
C GLY A 348 9.50 22.99 -11.56
N ASN A 349 9.27 22.05 -12.48
CA ASN A 349 8.08 21.98 -13.32
C ASN A 349 7.27 20.70 -13.05
N ASN A 350 7.46 19.63 -13.84
CA ASN A 350 6.75 18.36 -13.67
C ASN A 350 7.66 17.27 -13.09
N LEU A 351 7.11 16.47 -12.17
CA LEU A 351 7.72 15.24 -11.69
C LEU A 351 6.93 14.03 -12.21
N THR A 352 7.61 13.14 -12.91
CA THR A 352 7.09 11.81 -13.25
C THR A 352 7.92 10.76 -12.52
N LEU A 353 7.28 9.98 -11.65
CA LEU A 353 7.88 8.82 -11.00
C LEU A 353 7.22 7.54 -11.53
N ASN A 354 8.02 6.69 -12.17
CA ASN A 354 7.59 5.42 -12.76
C ASN A 354 8.27 4.24 -12.06
N THR A 355 7.51 3.55 -11.21
CA THR A 355 7.97 2.39 -10.43
C THR A 355 6.93 1.25 -10.55
N PRO A 356 6.74 0.69 -11.77
CA PRO A 356 5.58 -0.15 -12.11
C PRO A 356 5.49 -1.46 -11.32
N ASN A 357 6.58 -1.85 -10.67
CA ASN A 357 6.69 -3.07 -9.87
C ASN A 357 6.69 -2.81 -8.36
N GLN A 358 6.41 -1.58 -7.92
CA GLN A 358 6.38 -1.19 -6.50
C GLN A 358 4.95 -1.03 -5.98
N ALA A 359 4.63 -1.70 -4.88
CA ALA A 359 3.57 -1.27 -3.99
C ALA A 359 4.07 -0.03 -3.24
N PHE A 360 3.49 1.12 -3.55
CA PHE A 360 3.95 2.40 -3.06
C PHE A 360 3.09 2.87 -1.89
N ASP A 361 3.73 3.03 -0.73
CA ASP A 361 3.13 3.70 0.42
C ASP A 361 3.72 5.11 0.52
N PRO A 362 2.93 6.17 0.22
CA PRO A 362 3.40 7.55 0.25
C PRO A 362 3.77 8.04 1.66
N SER A 363 3.31 7.34 2.70
CA SER A 363 3.61 7.65 4.10
C SER A 363 4.80 6.85 4.64
N ALA A 364 5.23 5.80 3.92
CA ALA A 364 6.40 5.05 4.31
C ALA A 364 7.67 5.90 4.21
N ALA A 365 8.61 5.67 5.12
CA ALA A 365 9.90 6.36 5.11
C ALA A 365 10.61 6.25 3.75
N THR A 366 10.44 5.12 3.03
CA THR A 366 11.02 4.86 1.71
C THR A 366 10.52 5.77 0.60
N ALA A 367 9.37 6.44 0.76
CA ALA A 367 8.87 7.42 -0.21
C ALA A 367 9.72 8.71 -0.21
N GLY A 368 10.26 9.10 0.95
CA GLY A 368 10.98 10.36 1.13
C GLY A 368 10.13 11.57 0.73
N THR A 369 10.80 12.66 0.34
CA THR A 369 10.10 13.83 -0.21
C THR A 369 9.97 13.69 -1.72
N LEU A 370 8.74 13.75 -2.22
CA LEU A 370 8.41 13.90 -3.64
C LEU A 370 7.70 15.25 -3.83
N ASN A 371 8.24 16.13 -4.67
CA ASN A 371 7.63 17.44 -4.91
C ASN A 371 7.75 17.89 -6.38
N ALA A 372 6.72 18.57 -6.87
CA ALA A 372 6.67 19.25 -8.14
C ALA A 372 5.92 20.59 -7.95
N ASN A 373 6.25 21.62 -8.72
CA ASN A 373 5.45 22.85 -8.70
C ASN A 373 4.19 22.73 -9.59
N HIS A 374 4.25 21.99 -10.70
CA HIS A 374 3.13 21.84 -11.64
C HIS A 374 2.45 20.47 -11.53
N THR A 375 2.90 19.46 -12.28
CA THR A 375 2.24 18.14 -12.28
C THR A 375 3.08 17.11 -11.57
N LEU A 376 2.46 16.38 -10.64
CA LEU A 376 3.01 15.13 -10.09
C LEU A 376 2.30 13.95 -10.76
N THR A 377 3.06 13.15 -11.51
CA THR A 377 2.58 11.90 -12.10
C THR A 377 3.25 10.71 -11.43
N LEU A 378 2.46 9.79 -10.88
CA LEU A 378 2.95 8.53 -10.33
C LEU A 378 2.42 7.37 -11.19
N SER A 379 3.30 6.48 -11.62
CA SER A 379 2.95 5.22 -12.28
C SER A 379 3.53 4.06 -11.48
N VAL A 380 2.68 3.31 -10.79
CA VAL A 380 3.07 2.33 -9.76
C VAL A 380 2.32 1.01 -9.91
N GLN A 381 2.74 -0.03 -9.19
CA GLN A 381 1.97 -1.27 -9.13
C GLN A 381 0.67 -1.07 -8.36
N SER A 382 0.77 -0.54 -7.15
CA SER A 382 -0.36 -0.25 -6.27
C SER A 382 -0.03 0.91 -5.34
N ILE A 383 -1.08 1.53 -4.79
CA ILE A 383 -0.96 2.53 -3.71
C ILE A 383 -1.52 1.92 -2.43
N ASN A 384 -0.77 1.99 -1.34
CA ASN A 384 -1.23 1.61 0.00
C ASN A 384 -1.07 2.80 0.94
N ASN A 385 -2.12 3.60 1.13
CA ASN A 385 -2.07 4.77 2.00
C ASN A 385 -2.76 4.49 3.34
N THR A 386 -1.98 4.49 4.43
CA THR A 386 -2.48 4.25 5.79
C THR A 386 -2.48 5.49 6.69
N SER A 387 -1.84 6.58 6.24
CA SER A 387 -1.70 7.84 6.99
C SER A 387 -2.18 9.04 6.16
N THR A 388 -1.85 10.27 6.58
CA THR A 388 -2.13 11.47 5.80
C THR A 388 -1.09 11.68 4.71
N TRP A 389 -1.54 11.64 3.45
CA TRP A 389 -0.76 12.03 2.29
C TRP A 389 -1.25 13.36 1.74
N ASN A 390 -0.48 14.42 2.01
CA ASN A 390 -0.66 15.71 1.38
C ASN A 390 0.06 15.72 0.02
N VAL A 391 -0.69 15.50 -1.05
CA VAL A 391 -0.09 15.33 -2.37
C VAL A 391 0.45 16.66 -2.87
N GLN A 392 1.69 16.66 -3.35
CA GLN A 392 2.38 17.84 -3.88
C GLN A 392 2.02 18.09 -5.36
N GLY A 393 2.43 19.24 -5.92
CA GLY A 393 2.02 19.67 -7.26
C GLY A 393 0.85 20.65 -7.26
N SER A 394 0.59 21.28 -8.40
CA SER A 394 -0.67 21.95 -8.70
C SER A 394 -1.75 20.94 -9.14
N SER A 395 -1.36 19.95 -9.94
CA SER A 395 -2.21 18.83 -10.41
C SER A 395 -1.55 17.48 -10.14
N VAL A 396 -2.36 16.45 -9.89
CA VAL A 396 -1.90 15.10 -9.55
C VAL A 396 -2.57 14.07 -10.45
N ALA A 397 -1.77 13.20 -11.06
CA ALA A 397 -2.24 12.01 -11.76
C ALA A 397 -1.55 10.75 -11.21
N ILE A 398 -2.30 9.89 -10.53
CA ILE A 398 -1.80 8.63 -9.98
C ILE A 398 -2.40 7.48 -10.78
N ASN A 399 -1.52 6.69 -11.39
CA ASN A 399 -1.87 5.52 -12.19
C ASN A 399 -1.30 4.28 -11.49
N ALA A 400 -2.18 3.45 -10.96
CA ALA A 400 -1.82 2.21 -10.27
C ALA A 400 -2.31 0.99 -11.07
N ALA A 401 -1.41 0.09 -11.46
CA ALA A 401 -1.78 -1.04 -12.31
C ALA A 401 -2.77 -2.03 -11.64
N GLN A 402 -2.58 -2.32 -10.34
CA GLN A 402 -3.30 -3.40 -9.63
C GLN A 402 -4.30 -2.91 -8.58
N GLY A 403 -4.14 -1.69 -8.04
CA GLY A 403 -5.13 -1.15 -7.11
C GLY A 403 -4.64 0.05 -6.29
N ILE A 404 -5.60 0.70 -5.64
CA ILE A 404 -5.39 1.84 -4.74
C ILE A 404 -6.16 1.54 -3.46
N PHE A 405 -5.44 1.40 -2.35
CA PHE A 405 -6.00 1.08 -1.03
C PHE A 405 -5.73 2.24 -0.08
N ASN A 406 -6.80 2.89 0.37
CA ASN A 406 -6.72 4.05 1.25
C ASN A 406 -7.51 3.81 2.54
N SER A 407 -6.80 3.63 3.65
CA SER A 407 -7.36 3.65 5.00
C SER A 407 -7.01 4.93 5.77
N GLY A 408 -6.10 5.75 5.25
CA GLY A 408 -5.74 7.07 5.77
C GLY A 408 -6.43 8.21 5.01
N THR A 409 -5.74 9.33 4.83
CA THR A 409 -6.25 10.49 4.09
C THR A 409 -5.37 10.78 2.88
N ILE A 410 -5.95 10.82 1.68
CA ILE A 410 -5.32 11.37 0.47
C ILE A 410 -5.93 12.75 0.27
N GLN A 411 -5.13 13.80 0.38
CA GLN A 411 -5.61 15.18 0.26
C GLN A 411 -4.76 16.03 -0.68
N LYS A 412 -5.42 16.89 -1.45
CA LYS A 412 -4.77 17.82 -2.37
C LYS A 412 -5.57 19.12 -2.44
N ALA A 413 -4.91 20.27 -2.32
CA ALA A 413 -5.58 21.58 -2.44
C ALA A 413 -6.09 21.91 -3.86
N GLY A 414 -5.63 21.18 -4.89
CA GLY A 414 -6.02 21.37 -6.29
C GLY A 414 -6.65 20.10 -6.88
N ASN A 415 -6.47 19.88 -8.18
CA ASN A 415 -7.02 18.71 -8.86
C ASN A 415 -6.34 17.40 -8.43
N LEU A 416 -7.14 16.36 -8.21
CA LEU A 416 -6.70 15.02 -7.83
C LEU A 416 -7.30 13.97 -8.77
N SER A 417 -6.45 13.27 -9.52
CA SER A 417 -6.87 12.16 -10.38
C SER A 417 -6.24 10.86 -9.93
N LEU A 418 -7.07 9.85 -9.63
CA LEU A 418 -6.65 8.49 -9.27
C LEU A 418 -7.23 7.50 -10.29
N SER A 419 -6.36 6.69 -10.90
CA SER A 419 -6.75 5.71 -11.90
C SER A 419 -6.14 4.34 -11.61
N THR A 420 -6.95 3.29 -11.72
CA THR A 420 -6.48 1.90 -11.66
C THR A 420 -7.30 0.96 -12.53
N GLY A 421 -6.66 -0.05 -13.11
CA GLY A 421 -7.38 -1.15 -13.76
C GLY A 421 -7.99 -2.14 -12.76
N GLY A 422 -7.54 -2.11 -11.50
CA GLY A 422 -7.99 -2.99 -10.42
C GLY A 422 -9.02 -2.34 -9.51
N THR A 423 -8.88 -2.59 -8.21
CA THR A 423 -9.78 -2.06 -7.17
C THR A 423 -9.25 -0.75 -6.58
N LEU A 424 -10.11 0.26 -6.47
CA LEU A 424 -9.92 1.41 -5.59
C LEU A 424 -10.76 1.17 -4.32
N ALA A 425 -10.13 0.93 -3.18
CA ALA A 425 -10.80 0.75 -1.89
C ALA A 425 -10.49 1.92 -0.96
N ASN A 426 -11.52 2.66 -0.58
CA ASN A 426 -11.43 3.80 0.33
C ASN A 426 -12.22 3.52 1.61
N SER A 427 -11.52 3.24 2.70
CA SER A 427 -12.09 3.22 4.05
C SER A 427 -11.75 4.45 4.88
N GLY A 428 -10.81 5.28 4.41
CA GLY A 428 -10.45 6.58 5.00
C GLY A 428 -11.05 7.77 4.24
N GLN A 429 -10.23 8.76 3.88
CA GLN A 429 -10.65 9.97 3.18
C GLN A 429 -9.89 10.21 1.87
N ILE A 430 -10.61 10.59 0.81
CA ILE A 430 -10.04 11.13 -0.43
C ILE A 430 -10.63 12.53 -0.62
N VAL A 431 -9.80 13.56 -0.61
CA VAL A 431 -10.22 14.97 -0.55
C VAL A 431 -9.49 15.81 -1.59
N GLY A 432 -10.22 16.43 -2.51
CA GLY A 432 -9.70 17.44 -3.43
C GLY A 432 -10.24 18.83 -3.14
N GLY A 433 -9.37 19.83 -3.06
CA GLY A 433 -9.71 21.26 -2.95
C GLY A 433 -10.11 21.88 -4.30
N SER A 434 -10.16 21.08 -5.37
CA SER A 434 -10.76 21.43 -6.66
C SER A 434 -11.47 20.19 -7.20
N ASN A 435 -11.16 19.74 -8.43
CA ASN A 435 -11.83 18.56 -8.98
C ASN A 435 -11.17 17.25 -8.52
N VAL A 436 -11.99 16.22 -8.30
CA VAL A 436 -11.54 14.85 -8.04
C VAL A 436 -12.04 13.94 -9.16
N ALA A 437 -11.16 13.15 -9.74
CA ALA A 437 -11.51 12.14 -10.74
C ALA A 437 -11.00 10.77 -10.30
N LEU A 438 -11.90 9.81 -10.09
CA LEU A 438 -11.59 8.45 -9.68
C LEU A 438 -12.06 7.48 -10.76
N SER A 439 -11.12 6.72 -11.32
CA SER A 439 -11.41 5.67 -12.31
C SER A 439 -10.86 4.34 -11.82
N ALA A 440 -11.72 3.33 -11.71
CA ALA A 440 -11.33 2.00 -11.26
C ALA A 440 -12.11 0.91 -12.00
N GLY A 441 -11.60 -0.32 -12.04
CA GLY A 441 -12.42 -1.47 -12.41
C GLY A 441 -13.57 -1.64 -11.40
N THR A 442 -13.21 -1.62 -10.11
CA THR A 442 -14.16 -1.59 -8.99
C THR A 442 -13.76 -0.49 -8.00
N LEU A 443 -14.71 0.36 -7.61
CA LEU A 443 -14.53 1.37 -6.57
C LEU A 443 -15.37 0.99 -5.36
N THR A 444 -14.75 0.78 -4.21
CA THR A 444 -15.46 0.57 -2.94
C THR A 444 -15.17 1.72 -2.00
N ASN A 445 -16.21 2.36 -1.50
CA ASN A 445 -16.12 3.44 -0.52
C ASN A 445 -16.88 3.05 0.75
N THR A 446 -16.18 2.95 1.87
CA THR A 446 -16.78 2.89 3.22
C THR A 446 -16.38 4.10 4.07
N GLY A 447 -15.51 4.97 3.55
CA GLY A 447 -15.08 6.20 4.16
C GLY A 447 -15.70 7.43 3.49
N THR A 448 -14.90 8.47 3.24
CA THR A 448 -15.33 9.72 2.57
C THR A 448 -14.59 9.95 1.27
N ILE A 449 -15.32 10.35 0.23
CA ILE A 449 -14.78 10.92 -1.00
C ILE A 449 -15.38 12.32 -1.14
N HIS A 450 -14.55 13.36 -1.19
CA HIS A 450 -14.95 14.76 -1.19
C HIS A 450 -14.23 15.57 -2.28
N ALA A 451 -14.97 16.45 -2.97
CA ALA A 451 -14.41 17.46 -3.87
C ALA A 451 -15.01 18.86 -3.60
N ASP A 452 -14.17 19.89 -3.48
CA ASP A 452 -14.65 21.29 -3.46
C ASP A 452 -15.13 21.75 -4.85
N GLY A 453 -14.60 21.15 -5.92
CA GLY A 453 -15.07 21.31 -7.29
C GLY A 453 -16.03 20.19 -7.68
N ASN A 454 -15.84 19.65 -8.88
CA ASN A 454 -16.62 18.51 -9.38
C ASN A 454 -15.96 17.17 -9.00
N LEU A 455 -16.78 16.16 -8.76
CA LEU A 455 -16.36 14.79 -8.51
C LEU A 455 -16.79 13.90 -9.69
N ALA A 456 -15.84 13.26 -10.35
CA ALA A 456 -16.08 12.26 -11.38
C ALA A 456 -15.72 10.86 -10.87
N LEU A 457 -16.65 9.92 -10.99
CA LEU A 457 -16.46 8.51 -10.62
C LEU A 457 -16.69 7.63 -11.86
N ALA A 458 -15.78 6.71 -12.14
CA ALA A 458 -15.88 5.77 -13.24
C ALA A 458 -15.57 4.34 -12.78
N GLY A 459 -16.41 3.37 -13.14
CA GLY A 459 -16.22 1.95 -12.85
C GLY A 459 -17.49 1.22 -12.38
N ASN A 460 -17.31 0.08 -11.71
CA ASN A 460 -18.35 -0.53 -10.87
C ASN A 460 -18.20 -0.01 -9.43
N ILE A 461 -19.18 0.73 -8.94
CA ILE A 461 -19.04 1.51 -7.71
C ILE A 461 -19.94 0.95 -6.61
N ARG A 462 -19.37 0.72 -5.43
CA ARG A 462 -20.08 0.41 -4.19
C ARG A 462 -19.78 1.47 -3.14
N ASN A 463 -20.75 2.34 -2.86
CA ASN A 463 -20.70 3.32 -1.79
C ASN A 463 -21.51 2.86 -0.57
N ALA A 464 -20.83 2.61 0.53
CA ALA A 464 -21.40 2.41 1.87
C ALA A 464 -20.83 3.44 2.88
N GLY A 465 -20.33 4.57 2.37
CA GLY A 465 -19.81 5.70 3.15
C GLY A 465 -20.40 7.01 2.62
N ASN A 466 -19.60 8.08 2.61
CA ASN A 466 -19.99 9.38 2.09
C ASN A 466 -19.28 9.69 0.76
N VAL A 467 -20.04 10.11 -0.24
CA VAL A 467 -19.56 10.63 -1.52
C VAL A 467 -20.16 12.02 -1.67
N GLU A 468 -19.32 13.05 -1.74
CA GLU A 468 -19.81 14.42 -1.75
C GLU A 468 -18.99 15.39 -2.63
N ALA A 469 -19.67 16.41 -3.14
CA ALA A 469 -19.05 17.51 -3.87
C ALA A 469 -19.75 18.85 -3.61
N LEU A 470 -18.97 19.94 -3.48
CA LEU A 470 -19.53 21.30 -3.49
C LEU A 470 -19.91 21.77 -4.91
N GLY A 471 -19.28 21.20 -5.94
CA GLY A 471 -19.72 21.25 -7.33
C GLY A 471 -20.69 20.12 -7.66
N GLY A 472 -20.59 19.58 -8.87
CA GLY A 472 -21.42 18.45 -9.33
C GLY A 472 -20.74 17.09 -9.17
N ILE A 473 -21.55 16.02 -9.17
CA ILE A 473 -21.08 14.63 -9.22
C ILE A 473 -21.47 14.03 -10.57
N ALA A 474 -20.51 13.43 -11.27
CA ALA A 474 -20.73 12.65 -12.47
C ALA A 474 -20.26 11.21 -12.26
N VAL A 475 -21.13 10.25 -12.57
CA VAL A 475 -20.87 8.82 -12.41
C VAL A 475 -21.04 8.13 -13.77
N THR A 476 -20.05 7.34 -14.16
CA THR A 476 -20.06 6.55 -15.39
C THR A 476 -19.64 5.10 -15.12
N GLY A 477 -20.01 4.17 -16.00
CA GLY A 477 -19.58 2.77 -15.90
C GLY A 477 -20.74 1.78 -15.89
N SER A 478 -20.67 0.76 -15.03
CA SER A 478 -21.64 -0.34 -15.01
C SER A 478 -22.70 -0.18 -13.94
N ASP A 479 -22.39 -0.46 -12.67
CA ASP A 479 -23.34 -0.38 -11.56
C ASP A 479 -22.92 0.67 -10.53
N TYR A 480 -23.89 1.22 -9.82
CA TYR A 480 -23.69 2.09 -8.66
C TYR A 480 -24.54 1.60 -7.49
N ASP A 481 -23.92 0.94 -6.53
CA ASP A 481 -24.55 0.45 -5.31
C ASP A 481 -24.29 1.41 -4.14
N ASN A 482 -25.27 2.23 -3.80
CA ASN A 482 -25.25 3.20 -2.72
C ASN A 482 -25.79 2.65 -1.39
N ARG A 483 -26.02 1.33 -1.25
CA ARG A 483 -26.61 0.76 -0.03
C ARG A 483 -25.75 1.01 1.21
N GLY A 484 -26.36 1.63 2.22
CA GLY A 484 -25.69 2.05 3.45
C GLY A 484 -24.84 3.31 3.28
N GLY A 485 -24.88 3.93 2.09
CA GLY A 485 -24.11 5.11 1.74
C GLY A 485 -24.95 6.37 1.58
N LYS A 486 -24.25 7.48 1.44
CA LYS A 486 -24.78 8.79 1.10
C LYS A 486 -24.00 9.37 -0.07
N THR A 487 -24.72 9.86 -1.06
CA THR A 487 -24.16 10.57 -2.23
C THR A 487 -24.82 11.95 -2.31
N GLN A 488 -24.05 13.03 -2.22
CA GLN A 488 -24.62 14.38 -2.22
C GLN A 488 -23.81 15.43 -3.00
N ALA A 489 -24.49 16.32 -3.70
CA ALA A 489 -23.84 17.43 -4.41
C ALA A 489 -24.54 18.76 -4.12
N ASN A 490 -23.78 19.84 -4.00
CA ASN A 490 -24.36 21.18 -4.00
C ASN A 490 -24.65 21.69 -5.44
N GLY A 491 -24.01 21.10 -6.45
CA GLY A 491 -24.38 21.23 -7.87
C GLY A 491 -25.34 20.11 -8.32
N ASP A 492 -25.18 19.68 -9.57
CA ASP A 492 -25.96 18.61 -10.19
C ASP A 492 -25.36 17.22 -9.89
N ILE A 493 -26.21 16.18 -9.87
CA ILE A 493 -25.76 14.78 -9.88
C ILE A 493 -26.18 14.14 -11.20
N ARG A 494 -25.24 13.51 -11.89
CA ARG A 494 -25.45 12.80 -13.16
C ARG A 494 -24.97 11.36 -13.06
N PHE A 495 -25.86 10.40 -13.26
CA PHE A 495 -25.52 8.99 -13.45
C PHE A 495 -25.71 8.61 -14.91
N ASP A 496 -24.64 8.21 -15.59
CA ASP A 496 -24.64 7.65 -16.94
C ASP A 496 -24.03 6.24 -16.90
N ILE A 497 -24.83 5.27 -16.48
CA ILE A 497 -24.36 3.91 -16.21
C ILE A 497 -25.12 2.88 -17.06
N GLY A 498 -24.44 1.79 -17.42
CA GLY A 498 -25.03 0.72 -18.23
C GLY A 498 -25.86 -0.29 -17.44
N GLY A 499 -25.78 -0.27 -16.11
CA GLY A 499 -26.34 -1.28 -15.21
C GLY A 499 -27.31 -0.68 -14.19
N THR A 500 -27.21 -1.13 -12.94
CA THR A 500 -28.18 -0.83 -11.87
C THR A 500 -27.68 0.29 -10.96
N LEU A 501 -28.54 1.29 -10.74
CA LEU A 501 -28.42 2.25 -9.64
C LEU A 501 -29.21 1.71 -8.43
N ASN A 502 -28.52 1.24 -7.40
CA ASN A 502 -29.13 0.69 -6.19
C ASN A 502 -28.98 1.65 -5.01
N ASN A 503 -30.09 2.22 -4.55
CA ASN A 503 -30.18 3.20 -3.48
C ASN A 503 -31.12 2.74 -2.35
N VAL A 504 -31.23 1.43 -2.13
CA VAL A 504 -32.12 0.89 -1.10
C VAL A 504 -31.76 1.43 0.28
N GLY A 505 -32.72 2.06 0.96
CA GLY A 505 -32.54 2.64 2.29
C GLY A 505 -31.48 3.73 2.43
N SER A 506 -31.07 4.33 1.31
CA SER A 506 -29.89 5.19 1.23
C SER A 506 -30.23 6.54 0.59
N VAL A 507 -29.28 7.47 0.58
CA VAL A 507 -29.54 8.85 0.14
C VAL A 507 -28.69 9.22 -1.08
N ILE A 508 -29.37 9.73 -2.11
CA ILE A 508 -28.80 10.46 -3.24
C ILE A 508 -29.48 11.84 -3.27
N GLY A 509 -28.71 12.92 -3.14
CA GLY A 509 -29.28 14.27 -3.03
C GLY A 509 -28.46 15.34 -3.74
N ALA A 510 -29.09 16.10 -4.64
CA ALA A 510 -28.48 17.26 -5.29
C ALA A 510 -29.23 18.54 -4.90
N ASN A 511 -28.53 19.64 -4.62
CA ASN A 511 -29.18 20.96 -4.56
C ASN A 511 -29.52 21.46 -5.98
N GLY A 512 -28.78 21.02 -6.99
CA GLY A 512 -29.09 21.20 -8.41
C GLY A 512 -30.04 20.14 -8.97
N ASN A 513 -29.84 19.79 -10.24
CA ASN A 513 -30.61 18.77 -10.95
C ASN A 513 -30.08 17.36 -10.68
N VAL A 514 -30.93 16.35 -10.88
CA VAL A 514 -30.53 14.94 -10.88
C VAL A 514 -30.87 14.32 -12.24
N HIS A 515 -29.85 13.86 -12.95
CA HIS A 515 -29.98 13.07 -14.17
C HIS A 515 -29.62 11.61 -13.88
N ILE A 516 -30.46 10.67 -14.31
CA ILE A 516 -30.18 9.24 -14.22
C ILE A 516 -30.47 8.58 -15.57
N ALA A 517 -29.43 8.07 -16.22
CA ALA A 517 -29.50 7.10 -17.29
C ALA A 517 -28.90 5.77 -16.79
N ALA A 518 -29.74 4.74 -16.65
CA ALA A 518 -29.37 3.44 -16.09
C ALA A 518 -30.22 2.32 -16.72
N GLN A 519 -29.80 1.05 -16.61
CA GLN A 519 -30.66 -0.08 -16.96
C GLN A 519 -31.80 -0.21 -15.94
N ASN A 520 -31.47 -0.20 -14.65
CA ASN A 520 -32.44 -0.31 -13.57
C ASN A 520 -32.14 0.71 -12.47
N VAL A 521 -33.18 1.26 -11.84
CA VAL A 521 -33.06 2.09 -10.65
C VAL A 521 -33.86 1.44 -9.52
N ILE A 522 -33.19 1.15 -8.40
CA ILE A 522 -33.80 0.58 -7.20
C ILE A 522 -33.67 1.59 -6.08
N ASN A 523 -34.77 2.24 -5.71
CA ASN A 523 -34.85 3.23 -4.64
C ASN A 523 -35.78 2.76 -3.52
N ASP A 524 -35.82 1.45 -3.27
CA ASP A 524 -36.77 0.87 -2.34
C ASP A 524 -36.44 1.22 -0.88
N ARG A 525 -37.46 1.14 -0.03
CA ARG A 525 -37.29 1.07 1.42
C ARG A 525 -36.72 -0.28 1.83
N THR A 526 -35.87 -0.32 2.86
CA THR A 526 -35.38 -1.57 3.46
C THR A 526 -36.51 -2.41 4.05
N ALA A 527 -36.25 -3.68 4.36
CA ALA A 527 -37.23 -4.52 5.04
C ALA A 527 -37.75 -3.88 6.36
N PRO A 528 -38.99 -4.21 6.78
CA PRO A 528 -39.52 -3.81 8.08
C PRO A 528 -38.57 -4.13 9.23
N VAL A 529 -38.56 -3.26 10.23
CA VAL A 529 -37.76 -3.42 11.45
C VAL A 529 -38.68 -3.64 12.65
N ASP A 530 -38.18 -4.29 13.70
CA ASP A 530 -38.92 -4.40 14.96
C ASP A 530 -39.09 -3.00 15.58
N ALA A 531 -40.33 -2.65 15.88
CA ALA A 531 -40.72 -1.38 16.52
C ALA A 531 -40.79 -1.49 18.05
N GLY A 532 -40.38 -2.64 18.60
CA GLY A 532 -40.39 -2.97 20.01
C GLY A 532 -41.44 -4.03 20.31
N SER A 533 -41.01 -5.06 21.05
CA SER A 533 -41.89 -6.06 21.64
C SER A 533 -42.11 -5.78 23.13
N SER A 534 -43.33 -5.95 23.61
CA SER A 534 -43.67 -5.74 25.03
C SER A 534 -44.36 -6.97 25.61
N VAL A 535 -43.96 -7.36 26.84
CA VAL A 535 -44.65 -8.38 27.62
C VAL A 535 -45.34 -7.70 28.81
N SER A 536 -46.63 -7.94 28.99
CA SER A 536 -47.42 -7.39 30.09
C SER A 536 -48.44 -8.39 30.60
N LYS A 537 -48.79 -8.34 31.88
CA LYS A 537 -49.90 -9.11 32.45
C LYS A 537 -51.23 -8.54 31.99
N VAL A 538 -52.16 -9.38 31.56
CA VAL A 538 -53.49 -8.98 31.10
C VAL A 538 -54.59 -9.85 31.70
N VAL A 539 -55.80 -9.31 31.77
CA VAL A 539 -57.01 -10.08 32.08
C VAL A 539 -57.50 -10.70 30.77
N ASN A 540 -57.45 -12.03 30.68
CA ASN A 540 -58.05 -12.81 29.61
C ASN A 540 -58.74 -14.03 30.23
N ASP A 541 -59.90 -13.77 30.84
CA ASP A 541 -60.65 -14.77 31.61
C ASP A 541 -61.09 -15.95 30.75
N ALA A 542 -61.35 -15.75 29.46
CA ALA A 542 -61.70 -16.85 28.56
C ALA A 542 -60.54 -17.84 28.39
N LEU A 543 -59.33 -17.35 28.14
CA LEU A 543 -58.13 -18.20 28.03
C LEU A 543 -57.81 -18.84 29.39
N LEU A 544 -57.83 -18.04 30.46
CA LEU A 544 -57.55 -18.51 31.81
C LEU A 544 -58.54 -19.59 32.25
N ASN A 545 -59.85 -19.34 32.13
CA ASN A 545 -60.91 -20.28 32.52
C ASN A 545 -60.91 -21.55 31.68
N SER A 546 -60.43 -21.52 30.43
CA SER A 546 -60.28 -22.73 29.61
C SER A 546 -59.11 -23.63 30.01
N THR A 547 -58.22 -23.15 30.90
CA THR A 547 -57.02 -23.87 31.32
C THR A 547 -57.39 -25.09 32.13
N VAL A 548 -57.11 -26.28 31.59
CA VAL A 548 -57.35 -27.55 32.27
C VAL A 548 -56.34 -27.72 33.40
N ILE A 549 -56.81 -28.01 34.61
CA ILE A 549 -55.96 -28.22 35.80
C ILE A 549 -55.83 -29.70 36.17
N GLY A 550 -56.68 -30.56 35.61
CA GLY A 550 -56.74 -31.97 35.90
C GLY A 550 -58.01 -32.60 35.33
N SER A 551 -58.33 -33.81 35.76
CA SER A 551 -59.55 -34.49 35.37
C SER A 551 -60.15 -35.24 36.52
N TYR A 552 -61.47 -35.37 36.51
CA TYR A 552 -62.20 -36.11 37.51
C TYR A 552 -63.28 -36.95 36.83
N THR A 553 -63.78 -37.95 37.55
CA THR A 553 -64.89 -38.79 37.06
C THR A 553 -66.17 -38.36 37.78
N PRO A 554 -67.11 -37.66 37.10
CA PRO A 554 -68.32 -37.17 37.76
C PRO A 554 -69.15 -38.32 38.35
N LEU A 555 -69.82 -38.06 39.45
CA LEU A 555 -70.77 -38.99 40.04
C LEU A 555 -72.15 -38.79 39.40
N ILE A 556 -72.73 -39.86 38.86
CA ILE A 556 -74.08 -39.85 38.28
C ILE A 556 -75.07 -40.34 39.35
N PRO A 557 -76.19 -39.64 39.60
CA PRO A 557 -77.21 -40.08 40.55
C PRO A 557 -77.71 -41.48 40.19
N SER A 558 -77.66 -42.42 41.13
CA SER A 558 -78.27 -43.74 40.93
C SER A 558 -79.75 -43.67 41.33
N SER A 559 -80.64 -44.22 40.52
CA SER A 559 -82.09 -44.12 40.72
C SER A 559 -82.68 -45.24 41.59
N SER A 560 -81.88 -45.97 42.39
CA SER A 560 -82.40 -47.04 43.25
C SER A 560 -81.81 -46.99 44.67
N CYS A 561 -82.70 -46.94 45.65
CA CYS A 561 -82.36 -46.93 47.08
C CYS A 561 -82.00 -48.33 47.64
N ASP A 562 -81.97 -49.37 46.80
CA ASP A 562 -81.79 -50.78 47.23
C ASP A 562 -80.32 -51.25 47.33
N SER A 563 -79.35 -50.49 46.78
CA SER A 563 -77.95 -50.94 46.70
C SER A 563 -76.96 -50.21 47.63
N CYS A 564 -77.47 -49.35 48.52
CA CYS A 564 -76.68 -48.44 49.37
C CYS A 564 -75.52 -47.69 48.64
N SER A 565 -75.66 -47.44 47.34
CA SER A 565 -74.73 -46.65 46.52
C SER A 565 -75.49 -45.55 45.79
N ALA A 566 -75.67 -44.38 46.42
CA ALA A 566 -76.52 -43.32 45.88
C ALA A 566 -75.93 -42.57 44.66
N PHE A 567 -74.66 -42.80 44.33
CA PHE A 567 -74.05 -42.37 43.07
C PHE A 567 -73.12 -43.46 42.50
N SER A 568 -73.04 -43.56 41.17
CA SER A 568 -72.05 -44.38 40.46
C SER A 568 -71.10 -43.48 39.68
N PRO A 569 -69.77 -43.76 39.64
CA PRO A 569 -68.85 -43.02 38.79
C PRO A 569 -69.29 -43.10 37.33
N ALA A 570 -69.32 -41.96 36.64
CA ALA A 570 -69.47 -41.94 35.19
C ALA A 570 -68.39 -42.81 34.53
N ARG A 571 -68.69 -43.41 33.36
CA ARG A 571 -67.69 -44.23 32.65
C ARG A 571 -66.55 -43.42 32.00
N VAL A 572 -66.65 -42.10 31.95
CA VAL A 572 -65.70 -41.25 31.22
C VAL A 572 -65.29 -40.06 32.10
N PRO A 573 -63.97 -39.87 32.36
CA PRO A 573 -63.46 -38.67 33.02
C PRO A 573 -63.76 -37.39 32.22
N VAL A 574 -63.89 -36.26 32.90
CA VAL A 574 -64.02 -34.92 32.31
C VAL A 574 -62.89 -34.02 32.79
N ASN A 575 -62.53 -33.00 32.01
CA ASN A 575 -61.52 -32.02 32.40
C ASN A 575 -62.09 -31.09 33.48
N ALA A 576 -61.38 -30.91 34.58
CA ALA A 576 -61.57 -29.74 35.44
C ALA A 576 -60.71 -28.59 34.89
N THR A 577 -61.28 -27.40 34.84
CA THR A 577 -60.61 -26.19 34.38
C THR A 577 -60.56 -25.15 35.48
N ILE A 578 -59.73 -24.11 35.30
CA ILE A 578 -59.74 -22.94 36.20
C ILE A 578 -61.13 -22.29 36.24
N GLY A 579 -61.89 -22.36 35.14
CA GLY A 579 -63.26 -21.83 35.06
C GLY A 579 -64.26 -22.56 35.96
N ASP A 580 -63.96 -23.79 36.37
CA ASP A 580 -64.81 -24.56 37.28
C ASP A 580 -64.49 -24.30 38.76
N LEU A 581 -63.51 -23.43 39.04
CA LEU A 581 -63.10 -23.06 40.40
C LEU A 581 -63.87 -21.86 40.93
N VAL A 582 -63.93 -21.75 42.26
CA VAL A 582 -64.42 -20.53 42.91
C VAL A 582 -63.27 -19.53 43.00
N HIS A 583 -63.48 -18.32 42.47
CA HIS A 583 -62.44 -17.29 42.45
C HIS A 583 -62.68 -16.27 43.56
N ASN A 584 -61.67 -16.04 44.39
CA ASN A 584 -61.67 -14.94 45.34
C ASN A 584 -61.38 -13.62 44.60
N PRO A 585 -61.86 -12.46 45.10
CA PRO A 585 -61.54 -11.16 44.54
C PRO A 585 -60.04 -10.81 44.52
N ASP A 586 -59.22 -11.53 45.29
CA ASP A 586 -57.76 -11.36 45.37
C ASP A 586 -56.97 -12.17 44.30
N GLY A 587 -57.66 -12.87 43.38
CA GLY A 587 -57.02 -13.67 42.33
C GLY A 587 -56.55 -15.05 42.77
N THR A 588 -57.01 -15.52 43.95
CA THR A 588 -56.75 -16.87 44.45
C THR A 588 -57.98 -17.76 44.32
N THR A 589 -57.80 -19.08 44.30
CA THR A 589 -58.88 -20.05 44.54
C THR A 589 -58.75 -20.57 45.98
N PRO A 590 -59.85 -20.61 46.76
CA PRO A 590 -59.82 -21.22 48.07
C PRO A 590 -59.85 -22.73 47.94
N LEU A 591 -59.01 -23.39 48.74
CA LEU A 591 -59.11 -24.80 49.05
C LEU A 591 -59.49 -24.91 50.52
N PHE A 592 -60.32 -25.89 50.84
CA PHE A 592 -60.80 -26.14 52.21
C PHE A 592 -60.44 -27.55 52.63
N LEU A 593 -59.91 -27.71 53.84
CA LEU A 593 -59.69 -29.01 54.44
C LEU A 593 -61.01 -29.46 55.08
N GLY A 594 -61.48 -30.63 54.68
CA GLY A 594 -62.66 -31.24 55.28
C GLY A 594 -62.58 -32.75 55.21
N SER A 595 -63.46 -33.39 55.97
CA SER A 595 -63.45 -34.85 56.07
C SER A 595 -64.27 -35.48 54.94
N VAL A 596 -63.71 -36.49 54.28
CA VAL A 596 -64.41 -37.42 53.38
C VAL A 596 -64.75 -38.68 54.17
N GLY A 597 -65.97 -39.20 54.03
CA GLY A 597 -66.33 -40.49 54.61
C GLY A 597 -65.64 -41.65 53.87
N VAL A 598 -64.85 -42.46 54.59
CA VAL A 598 -64.25 -43.70 54.07
C VAL A 598 -64.96 -44.94 54.61
N PRO A 599 -65.25 -45.95 53.77
CA PRO A 599 -65.80 -47.21 54.24
C PRO A 599 -64.78 -47.96 55.12
N SER A 600 -65.14 -48.29 56.36
CA SER A 600 -64.35 -49.17 57.23
C SER A 600 -65.18 -50.36 57.73
N GLU A 601 -64.51 -51.45 58.09
CA GLU A 601 -65.15 -52.71 58.52
C GLU A 601 -66.02 -52.56 59.79
N ASN A 602 -65.92 -51.44 60.54
CA ASN A 602 -66.66 -51.18 61.78
C ASN A 602 -67.55 -49.92 61.76
N GLY A 603 -67.85 -49.37 60.59
CA GLY A 603 -68.62 -48.12 60.42
C GLY A 603 -67.88 -47.08 59.59
N THR A 604 -68.47 -45.91 59.37
CA THR A 604 -67.85 -44.83 58.58
C THR A 604 -66.66 -44.20 59.32
N GLY A 605 -65.47 -44.32 58.74
CA GLY A 605 -64.29 -43.53 59.13
C GLY A 605 -64.30 -42.20 58.38
N TYR A 606 -63.56 -41.22 58.90
CA TYR A 606 -63.40 -39.92 58.24
C TYR A 606 -61.93 -39.68 57.98
N GLU A 607 -61.59 -39.31 56.75
CA GLU A 607 -60.25 -38.87 56.37
C GLU A 607 -60.31 -37.42 55.91
N ASP A 608 -59.39 -36.59 56.39
CA ASP A 608 -59.32 -35.21 55.92
C ASP A 608 -58.64 -35.15 54.55
N HIS A 609 -59.31 -34.49 53.61
CA HIS A 609 -58.81 -34.22 52.27
C HIS A 609 -59.03 -32.74 51.93
N TRP A 610 -58.18 -32.20 51.05
CA TRP A 610 -58.39 -30.86 50.53
C TRP A 610 -59.42 -30.87 49.41
N TYR A 611 -60.30 -29.88 49.42
CA TYR A 611 -61.32 -29.69 48.40
C TYR A 611 -61.06 -28.42 47.61
N ILE A 612 -61.28 -28.48 46.30
CA ILE A 612 -61.20 -27.36 45.36
C ILE A 612 -62.49 -27.27 44.52
N GLY A 613 -62.88 -26.06 44.12
CA GLY A 613 -64.11 -25.83 43.33
C GLY A 613 -65.40 -25.72 44.15
N SER A 614 -65.32 -25.67 45.48
CA SER A 614 -66.48 -25.44 46.37
C SER A 614 -66.59 -23.98 46.83
N ASN A 615 -67.82 -23.49 47.06
CA ASN A 615 -68.12 -22.13 47.54
C ASN A 615 -67.94 -21.94 49.07
N GLY A 616 -67.52 -22.98 49.79
CA GLY A 616 -67.22 -22.90 51.23
C GLY A 616 -68.41 -23.00 52.18
N GLN A 617 -69.66 -22.98 51.70
CA GLN A 617 -70.87 -23.00 52.55
C GLN A 617 -71.02 -24.29 53.37
N ALA A 618 -70.44 -25.39 52.90
CA ALA A 618 -70.52 -26.70 53.53
C ALA A 618 -69.38 -26.98 54.55
N PHE A 619 -68.41 -26.07 54.70
CA PHE A 619 -67.34 -26.21 55.69
C PHE A 619 -67.63 -25.32 56.91
N GLY A 620 -67.40 -25.84 58.13
CA GLY A 620 -67.64 -25.07 59.36
C GLY A 620 -66.78 -23.79 59.44
N PRO A 621 -67.18 -22.78 60.24
CA PRO A 621 -66.50 -21.47 60.32
C PRO A 621 -65.04 -21.52 60.80
N ASN A 622 -64.59 -22.66 61.35
CA ASN A 622 -63.22 -22.90 61.81
C ASN A 622 -62.43 -23.88 60.93
N SER A 623 -62.88 -24.16 59.70
CA SER A 623 -62.18 -25.06 58.77
C SER A 623 -60.85 -24.46 58.30
N THR A 624 -59.82 -25.30 58.15
CA THR A 624 -58.54 -24.88 57.60
C THR A 624 -58.73 -24.52 56.14
N ARG A 625 -58.48 -23.25 55.80
CA ARG A 625 -58.59 -22.72 54.44
C ARG A 625 -57.22 -22.33 53.93
N GLU A 626 -56.94 -22.66 52.69
CA GLU A 626 -55.76 -22.16 52.01
C GLU A 626 -56.13 -21.50 50.68
N ASN A 627 -55.63 -20.29 50.47
CA ASN A 627 -55.83 -19.56 49.22
C ASN A 627 -54.63 -19.80 48.31
N VAL A 628 -54.86 -20.43 47.16
CA VAL A 628 -53.81 -20.70 46.17
C VAL A 628 -53.92 -19.69 45.03
N PRO A 629 -52.85 -18.92 44.72
CA PRO A 629 -52.86 -17.98 43.61
C PRO A 629 -53.15 -18.66 42.27
N LEU A 630 -54.09 -18.12 41.50
CA LEU A 630 -54.32 -18.55 40.13
C LEU A 630 -53.19 -18.03 39.23
N PRO A 631 -52.82 -18.78 38.17
CA PRO A 631 -51.89 -18.27 37.18
C PRO A 631 -52.48 -17.06 36.45
N THR A 632 -51.61 -16.17 36.02
CA THR A 632 -51.99 -15.01 35.22
C THR A 632 -51.77 -15.26 33.73
N VAL A 633 -52.27 -14.37 32.88
CA VAL A 633 -52.03 -14.40 31.43
C VAL A 633 -50.99 -13.32 31.07
N ASP A 634 -49.90 -13.75 30.45
CA ASP A 634 -48.92 -12.88 29.82
C ASP A 634 -49.34 -12.56 28.39
N ARG A 635 -49.42 -11.27 28.06
CA ARG A 635 -49.58 -10.78 26.70
C ARG A 635 -48.25 -10.31 26.16
N THR A 636 -47.80 -10.94 25.07
CA THR A 636 -46.68 -10.49 24.26
C THR A 636 -47.22 -9.80 23.02
N ILE A 637 -46.86 -8.53 22.83
CA ILE A 637 -47.17 -7.76 21.61
C ILE A 637 -45.87 -7.57 20.84
N VAL A 638 -45.87 -7.93 19.56
CA VAL A 638 -44.79 -7.63 18.61
C VAL A 638 -45.31 -6.62 17.60
N ARG A 639 -44.57 -5.53 17.38
CA ARG A 639 -44.93 -4.47 16.44
C ARG A 639 -43.82 -4.31 15.41
N GLN A 640 -44.17 -4.21 14.13
CA GLN A 640 -43.22 -3.84 13.08
C GLN A 640 -43.39 -2.39 12.68
N ALA A 641 -42.28 -1.76 12.30
CA ALA A 641 -42.24 -0.45 11.68
C ALA A 641 -41.64 -0.56 10.27
N ASP A 642 -41.97 0.43 9.44
CA ASP A 642 -41.35 0.58 8.13
C ASP A 642 -39.82 0.76 8.28
N GLY A 643 -39.05 0.13 7.39
CA GLY A 643 -37.61 0.35 7.29
C GLY A 643 -37.23 1.75 6.78
N THR A 644 -35.94 1.96 6.54
CA THR A 644 -35.42 3.23 6.00
C THR A 644 -35.76 3.33 4.52
N ALA A 645 -36.37 4.43 4.10
CA ALA A 645 -36.67 4.69 2.69
C ALA A 645 -35.41 4.96 1.89
N GLY A 646 -35.30 4.41 0.68
CA GLY A 646 -34.40 4.97 -0.33
C GLY A 646 -34.86 6.37 -0.72
N GLN A 647 -33.93 7.32 -0.84
CA GLN A 647 -34.21 8.72 -1.17
C GLN A 647 -33.36 9.18 -2.34
N ILE A 648 -34.01 9.61 -3.43
CA ILE A 648 -33.40 10.35 -4.53
C ILE A 648 -34.06 11.73 -4.55
N THR A 649 -33.27 12.77 -4.32
CA THR A 649 -33.77 14.14 -4.16
C THR A 649 -33.00 15.14 -5.03
N ALA A 650 -33.72 16.03 -5.69
CA ALA A 650 -33.16 17.16 -6.45
C ALA A 650 -33.76 18.47 -5.93
N GLY A 651 -32.94 19.51 -5.73
CA GLY A 651 -33.42 20.87 -5.51
C GLY A 651 -33.90 21.53 -6.81
N GLY A 652 -33.33 21.12 -7.94
CA GLY A 652 -33.72 21.49 -9.31
C GLY A 652 -34.75 20.53 -9.90
N ALA A 653 -34.60 20.25 -11.20
CA ALA A 653 -35.39 19.24 -11.93
C ALA A 653 -34.75 17.86 -11.82
N MET A 654 -35.53 16.81 -12.11
CA MET A 654 -35.06 15.44 -12.16
C MET A 654 -35.52 14.76 -13.43
N ASP A 655 -34.60 14.07 -14.10
CA ASP A 655 -34.92 13.21 -15.24
C ASP A 655 -34.30 11.82 -15.09
N VAL A 656 -35.13 10.79 -15.30
CA VAL A 656 -34.74 9.39 -15.17
C VAL A 656 -35.10 8.67 -16.47
N THR A 657 -34.11 8.09 -17.11
CA THR A 657 -34.25 7.17 -18.23
C THR A 657 -33.76 5.79 -17.79
N ALA A 658 -34.67 4.82 -17.70
CA ALA A 658 -34.32 3.46 -17.30
C ALA A 658 -35.29 2.41 -17.85
N ALA A 659 -34.87 1.14 -17.93
CA ALA A 659 -35.81 0.08 -18.26
C ALA A 659 -36.82 -0.15 -17.12
N SER A 660 -36.35 -0.16 -15.88
CA SER A 660 -37.20 -0.28 -14.71
C SER A 660 -36.82 0.68 -13.59
N VAL A 661 -37.84 1.19 -12.88
CA VAL A 661 -37.68 1.92 -11.62
C VAL A 661 -38.51 1.22 -10.55
N SER A 662 -37.85 0.71 -9.51
CA SER A 662 -38.48 0.26 -8.28
C SER A 662 -38.33 1.35 -7.23
N ASN A 663 -39.44 1.86 -6.72
CA ASN A 663 -39.51 2.88 -5.67
C ASN A 663 -40.43 2.40 -4.53
N LYS A 664 -40.34 1.14 -4.14
CA LYS A 664 -41.26 0.54 -3.19
C LYS A 664 -41.10 1.15 -1.81
N GLY A 665 -42.07 1.95 -1.38
CA GLY A 665 -41.96 2.76 -0.17
C GLY A 665 -40.80 3.76 -0.17
N GLY A 666 -40.16 4.00 -1.31
CA GLY A 666 -39.07 4.96 -1.47
C GLY A 666 -39.56 6.39 -1.71
N LEU A 667 -38.62 7.33 -1.77
CA LEU A 667 -38.88 8.73 -2.07
C LEU A 667 -38.08 9.16 -3.30
N ILE A 668 -38.78 9.60 -4.34
CA ILE A 668 -38.22 10.33 -5.49
C ILE A 668 -38.89 11.70 -5.52
N ARG A 669 -38.11 12.78 -5.42
CA ARG A 669 -38.64 14.15 -5.39
C ARG A 669 -37.68 15.15 -6.04
N ALA A 670 -38.26 16.11 -6.75
CA ALA A 670 -37.55 17.29 -7.25
C ALA A 670 -38.21 18.58 -6.71
N GLY A 671 -37.45 19.67 -6.64
CA GLY A 671 -37.97 21.02 -6.36
C GLY A 671 -38.66 21.64 -7.57
N LYS A 672 -38.37 21.14 -8.78
CA LYS A 672 -39.05 21.45 -10.05
C LYS A 672 -39.71 20.19 -10.61
N ASP A 673 -39.63 19.97 -11.93
CA ASP A 673 -40.25 18.84 -12.60
C ASP A 673 -39.50 17.53 -12.34
N VAL A 674 -40.26 16.43 -12.26
CA VAL A 674 -39.75 15.05 -12.31
C VAL A 674 -40.22 14.43 -13.62
N THR A 675 -39.29 14.01 -14.48
CA THR A 675 -39.57 13.30 -15.74
C THR A 675 -39.07 11.87 -15.65
N LEU A 676 -39.98 10.89 -15.77
CA LEU A 676 -39.64 9.46 -15.78
C LEU A 676 -39.91 8.89 -17.16
N ASN A 677 -38.85 8.58 -17.91
CA ASN A 677 -38.91 7.85 -19.16
C ASN A 677 -38.51 6.39 -18.91
N VAL A 678 -39.51 5.57 -18.55
CA VAL A 678 -39.27 4.22 -18.03
C VAL A 678 -40.22 3.20 -18.65
N ALA A 679 -39.77 1.95 -18.82
CA ALA A 679 -40.64 0.88 -19.34
C ALA A 679 -41.52 0.28 -18.23
N SER A 680 -41.02 0.22 -16.99
CA SER A 680 -41.81 -0.16 -15.82
C SER A 680 -41.49 0.72 -14.61
N LEU A 681 -42.54 1.02 -13.83
CA LEU A 681 -42.46 1.74 -12.57
C LEU A 681 -43.23 0.96 -11.50
N ASP A 682 -42.53 0.52 -10.46
CA ASP A 682 -43.13 -0.07 -9.27
C ASP A 682 -43.03 0.91 -8.10
N ASN A 683 -44.13 1.62 -7.84
CA ASN A 683 -44.26 2.56 -6.73
C ASN A 683 -45.18 2.01 -5.62
N SER A 684 -45.19 0.70 -5.43
CA SER A 684 -46.01 0.03 -4.41
C SER A 684 -45.42 0.18 -3.00
N ARG A 685 -46.07 -0.40 -1.99
CA ARG A 685 -45.52 -0.48 -0.63
C ARG A 685 -44.37 -1.50 -0.61
N SER A 686 -43.30 -1.23 0.15
CA SER A 686 -42.15 -2.15 0.27
C SER A 686 -42.51 -3.50 0.88
N ALA A 687 -43.25 -3.49 1.99
CA ALA A 687 -43.68 -4.70 2.67
C ALA A 687 -44.97 -4.45 3.48
N THR A 688 -45.71 -5.52 3.72
CA THR A 688 -46.80 -5.55 4.70
C THR A 688 -46.19 -5.62 6.09
N LEU A 689 -46.58 -4.69 6.98
CA LEU A 689 -46.18 -4.74 8.38
C LEU A 689 -47.04 -5.78 9.09
N VAL A 690 -46.41 -6.68 9.82
CA VAL A 690 -47.10 -7.68 10.64
C VAL A 690 -47.00 -7.25 12.10
N SER A 691 -48.13 -7.13 12.79
CA SER A 691 -48.15 -7.03 14.25
C SER A 691 -48.81 -8.28 14.81
N SER A 692 -48.29 -8.81 15.91
CA SER A 692 -48.88 -9.98 16.55
C SER A 692 -49.11 -9.74 18.03
N GLN A 693 -50.18 -10.33 18.53
CA GLN A 693 -50.51 -10.37 19.94
C GLN A 693 -50.69 -11.83 20.36
N THR A 694 -49.89 -12.25 21.32
CA THR A 694 -49.94 -13.60 21.91
C THR A 694 -50.27 -13.49 23.38
N ASP A 695 -51.41 -14.04 23.78
CA ASP A 695 -51.80 -14.22 25.17
C ASP A 695 -51.50 -15.67 25.57
N ALA A 696 -50.72 -15.85 26.64
CA ALA A 696 -50.34 -17.16 27.15
C ALA A 696 -50.59 -17.21 28.66
N VAL A 697 -51.21 -18.27 29.16
CA VAL A 697 -51.20 -18.52 30.60
C VAL A 697 -49.75 -18.71 31.02
N ASN A 698 -49.31 -18.03 32.08
CA ASN A 698 -47.92 -18.06 32.50
C ASN A 698 -47.57 -19.49 32.94
N ALA A 699 -46.69 -20.15 32.18
CA ALA A 699 -46.38 -21.56 32.38
C ALA A 699 -45.72 -21.85 33.73
N ALA A 700 -44.92 -20.92 34.25
CA ALA A 700 -44.26 -21.08 35.55
C ALA A 700 -45.25 -20.93 36.71
N GLU A 701 -46.15 -19.95 36.63
CA GLU A 701 -47.22 -19.76 37.61
C GLU A 701 -48.23 -20.91 37.54
N PHE A 702 -48.54 -21.43 36.35
CA PHE A 702 -49.42 -22.58 36.18
C PHE A 702 -48.80 -23.86 36.74
N ALA A 703 -47.53 -24.11 36.49
CA ALA A 703 -46.81 -25.23 37.10
C ALA A 703 -46.76 -25.08 38.63
N ALA A 704 -46.46 -23.88 39.15
CA ALA A 704 -46.47 -23.61 40.58
C ALA A 704 -47.86 -23.78 41.21
N PHE A 705 -48.92 -23.41 40.49
CA PHE A 705 -50.30 -23.66 40.90
C PHE A 705 -50.57 -25.16 41.02
N LEU A 706 -50.27 -25.94 39.97
CA LEU A 706 -50.45 -27.40 39.98
C LEU A 706 -49.61 -28.09 41.07
N ASP A 707 -48.36 -27.65 41.26
CA ASP A 707 -47.48 -28.16 42.31
C ASP A 707 -48.02 -27.81 43.70
N ARG A 708 -48.56 -26.59 43.89
CA ARG A 708 -49.11 -26.17 45.19
C ARG A 708 -50.35 -26.97 45.55
N ILE A 709 -51.31 -27.11 44.63
CA ILE A 709 -52.52 -27.90 44.91
C ILE A 709 -52.19 -29.39 45.09
N ASN A 710 -51.20 -29.92 44.36
CA ASN A 710 -50.69 -31.28 44.59
C ASN A 710 -49.98 -31.44 45.94
N ALA A 711 -49.18 -30.45 46.35
CA ALA A 711 -48.51 -30.47 47.65
C ALA A 711 -49.53 -30.44 48.80
N LEU A 712 -50.60 -29.64 48.65
CA LEU A 712 -51.70 -29.61 49.61
C LEU A 712 -52.43 -30.95 49.64
N ALA A 713 -52.77 -31.52 48.49
CA ALA A 713 -53.36 -32.85 48.40
C ALA A 713 -52.56 -33.92 49.17
N ARG A 714 -51.23 -33.78 49.23
CA ARG A 714 -50.34 -34.68 49.98
C ARG A 714 -50.13 -34.28 51.45
N SER A 715 -50.48 -33.06 51.85
CA SER A 715 -50.23 -32.54 53.21
C SER A 715 -51.37 -32.80 54.19
N ALA A 716 -52.54 -33.25 53.72
CA ALA A 716 -53.68 -33.62 54.59
C ALA A 716 -53.41 -34.87 55.46
N ALA A 717 -52.22 -35.46 55.37
CA ALA A 717 -51.85 -36.75 55.97
C ALA A 717 -51.41 -36.70 57.46
N SER A 718 -51.82 -35.74 58.27
CA SER A 718 -51.30 -35.62 59.65
C SER A 718 -52.32 -35.23 60.72
N ASP A 719 -53.35 -36.05 60.95
CA ASP A 719 -53.86 -36.34 62.31
C ASP A 719 -54.98 -37.42 62.30
N ILE A 720 -54.62 -38.68 62.07
CA ILE A 720 -55.47 -39.81 62.52
C ILE A 720 -54.58 -40.83 63.21
N GLY A 721 -54.33 -40.58 64.49
CA GLY A 721 -53.89 -41.61 65.41
C GLY A 721 -55.04 -42.59 65.66
N SER A 722 -54.75 -43.88 65.45
CA SER A 722 -55.53 -45.04 65.91
C SER A 722 -56.58 -45.66 64.96
N PHE A 723 -56.19 -46.19 63.79
CA PHE A 723 -56.80 -47.41 63.25
C PHE A 723 -55.77 -48.24 62.46
N GLY A 724 -55.38 -49.39 63.04
CA GLY A 724 -54.47 -50.35 62.40
C GLY A 724 -55.21 -51.34 61.51
N SER A 725 -54.55 -51.71 60.41
CA SER A 725 -54.87 -52.76 59.42
C SER A 725 -56.11 -52.59 58.55
N SER A 726 -55.97 -51.86 57.43
CA SER A 726 -56.66 -52.19 56.17
C SER A 726 -55.79 -51.77 54.97
N THR A 727 -55.82 -52.53 53.89
CA THR A 727 -55.09 -52.30 52.63
C THR A 727 -55.72 -51.21 51.76
N ALA A 728 -56.58 -50.35 52.32
CA ALA A 728 -57.22 -49.23 51.62
C ALA A 728 -56.45 -47.90 51.73
N LEU A 729 -55.37 -47.84 52.53
CA LEU A 729 -54.64 -46.59 52.83
C LEU A 729 -53.45 -46.32 51.90
N ALA A 730 -53.66 -46.48 50.59
CA ALA A 730 -52.73 -45.93 49.58
C ALA A 730 -53.11 -44.50 49.15
N SER A 731 -54.17 -43.91 49.73
CA SER A 731 -54.92 -42.81 49.13
C SER A 731 -54.96 -41.49 49.91
N HIS A 732 -54.00 -41.20 50.80
CA HIS A 732 -53.90 -39.89 51.48
C HIS A 732 -53.40 -38.74 50.56
N GLN A 733 -53.57 -38.87 49.24
CA GLN A 733 -52.89 -38.00 48.26
C GLN A 733 -53.83 -37.40 47.21
N TYR A 734 -55.15 -37.49 47.40
CA TYR A 734 -56.11 -37.02 46.42
C TYR A 734 -56.66 -35.65 46.79
N LEU A 735 -56.65 -34.75 45.80
CA LEU A 735 -57.39 -33.49 45.88
C LEU A 735 -58.84 -33.79 45.50
N MET A 736 -59.80 -33.36 46.30
CA MET A 736 -61.21 -33.55 46.02
C MET A 736 -61.74 -32.35 45.21
N PHE A 737 -62.53 -32.60 44.18
CA PHE A 737 -63.17 -31.57 43.36
C PHE A 737 -64.69 -31.58 43.60
N GLY A 738 -65.27 -30.42 43.92
CA GLY A 738 -66.70 -30.27 44.24
C GLY A 738 -66.99 -29.98 45.71
N GLU A 739 -68.27 -30.05 46.10
CA GLU A 739 -68.72 -29.77 47.47
C GLU A 739 -68.55 -30.98 48.41
N PRO A 740 -68.09 -30.77 49.67
CA PRO A 740 -67.98 -31.81 50.67
C PRO A 740 -69.37 -32.26 51.17
N ASP A 741 -69.39 -33.36 51.91
CA ASP A 741 -70.62 -34.02 52.35
C ASP A 741 -71.47 -33.11 53.25
N SER A 742 -72.59 -32.58 52.73
CA SER A 742 -73.64 -31.99 53.55
C SER A 742 -74.50 -33.12 54.10
N GLY A 743 -74.27 -33.52 55.36
CA GLY A 743 -75.00 -34.61 55.99
C GLY A 743 -76.52 -34.46 55.85
N GLY A 744 -77.18 -35.48 55.26
CA GLY A 744 -78.64 -35.60 55.29
C GLY A 744 -79.29 -36.08 54.00
N SER A 745 -79.11 -37.35 53.66
CA SER A 745 -80.09 -38.12 52.86
C SER A 745 -80.39 -39.41 53.60
N THR A 746 -81.46 -39.41 54.40
CA THR A 746 -81.96 -40.61 55.07
C THR A 746 -82.77 -41.43 54.08
N CYS A 747 -82.15 -42.45 53.49
CA CYS A 747 -82.85 -43.63 52.99
C CYS A 747 -82.58 -44.79 53.96
N ASP A 748 -83.63 -45.29 54.61
CA ASP A 748 -83.71 -46.47 55.47
C ASP A 748 -82.39 -47.12 55.94
N GLY A 749 -81.79 -46.57 57.00
CA GLY A 749 -80.88 -47.32 57.89
C GLY A 749 -79.48 -47.65 57.37
N CYS A 750 -79.06 -47.15 56.20
CA CYS A 750 -77.68 -47.26 55.72
C CYS A 750 -76.86 -46.01 56.12
N PRO A 751 -75.81 -46.11 56.97
CA PRO A 751 -74.91 -44.99 57.26
C PRO A 751 -73.85 -44.89 56.15
N GLN A 752 -74.26 -44.52 54.95
CA GLN A 752 -73.35 -44.24 53.83
C GLN A 752 -73.53 -42.78 53.44
N PHE A 753 -72.50 -41.98 53.70
CA PHE A 753 -72.42 -40.62 53.17
C PHE A 753 -72.16 -40.73 51.68
N VAL A 754 -72.97 -40.03 50.88
CA VAL A 754 -72.74 -39.90 49.46
C VAL A 754 -72.02 -38.60 49.22
N SER A 755 -70.73 -38.69 48.91
CA SER A 755 -69.94 -37.52 48.61
C SER A 755 -70.32 -36.94 47.26
N GLY A 756 -70.62 -35.64 47.23
CA GLY A 756 -70.73 -34.87 45.99
C GLY A 756 -69.36 -34.56 45.38
N ALA A 757 -68.29 -34.81 46.12
CA ALA A 757 -66.92 -34.57 45.68
C ALA A 757 -66.26 -35.83 45.13
N VAL A 758 -65.34 -35.60 44.21
CA VAL A 758 -64.68 -36.64 43.42
C VAL A 758 -63.19 -36.40 43.38
N ALA A 759 -62.40 -37.47 43.39
CA ALA A 759 -60.95 -37.35 43.31
C ALA A 759 -60.56 -36.70 41.97
N LEU A 760 -59.77 -35.63 42.07
CA LEU A 760 -59.18 -34.92 40.95
C LEU A 760 -57.79 -35.48 40.67
N ASP A 761 -57.59 -36.02 39.46
CA ASP A 761 -56.26 -36.33 38.92
C ASP A 761 -55.62 -35.03 38.44
N VAL A 762 -54.94 -34.35 39.36
CA VAL A 762 -54.30 -33.05 39.11
C VAL A 762 -53.20 -33.19 38.06
N GLY A 763 -53.22 -32.28 37.09
CA GLY A 763 -52.20 -32.21 36.05
C GLY A 763 -52.36 -33.24 34.93
N ARG A 764 -53.41 -34.09 34.96
CA ARG A 764 -53.79 -34.96 33.85
C ARG A 764 -55.15 -34.63 33.28
N THR A 765 -55.23 -34.41 31.98
CA THR A 765 -56.48 -34.22 31.24
C THR A 765 -57.27 -35.53 31.18
N ALA A 766 -58.55 -35.47 30.84
CA ALA A 766 -59.47 -36.61 30.78
C ALA A 766 -59.06 -37.74 29.82
N ASN A 767 -58.17 -37.45 28.86
CA ASN A 767 -57.57 -38.42 27.94
C ASN A 767 -56.19 -38.93 28.41
N GLY A 768 -55.76 -38.59 29.63
CA GLY A 768 -54.50 -39.03 30.24
C GLY A 768 -53.25 -38.23 29.85
N ALA A 769 -53.37 -37.15 29.07
CA ALA A 769 -52.25 -36.27 28.73
C ALA A 769 -51.91 -35.31 29.89
N GLN A 770 -50.69 -34.77 29.91
CA GLN A 770 -50.33 -33.73 30.88
C GLN A 770 -51.05 -32.41 30.56
N ALA A 771 -51.59 -31.77 31.59
CA ALA A 771 -52.12 -30.42 31.51
C ALA A 771 -51.01 -29.43 31.16
N THR A 772 -51.28 -28.53 30.20
CA THR A 772 -50.31 -27.53 29.74
C THR A 772 -50.94 -26.15 29.75
N ALA A 773 -50.12 -25.11 29.96
CA ALA A 773 -50.57 -23.74 29.92
C ALA A 773 -50.96 -23.36 28.47
N PRO A 774 -52.22 -22.95 28.19
CA PRO A 774 -52.67 -22.67 26.84
C PRO A 774 -52.13 -21.32 26.32
N VAL A 775 -52.00 -21.23 25.00
CA VAL A 775 -51.54 -20.04 24.27
C VAL A 775 -52.53 -19.70 23.15
N HIS A 776 -52.88 -18.42 23.03
CA HIS A 776 -53.72 -17.89 21.95
C HIS A 776 -52.98 -16.74 21.26
N SER A 777 -52.74 -16.88 19.95
CA SER A 777 -52.09 -15.84 19.14
C SER A 777 -53.03 -15.26 18.08
N THR A 778 -52.95 -13.95 17.88
CA THR A 778 -53.60 -13.21 16.80
C THR A 778 -52.54 -12.43 16.02
N VAL A 779 -52.68 -12.39 14.70
CA VAL A 779 -51.76 -11.69 13.78
C VAL A 779 -52.59 -10.72 12.95
N THR A 780 -52.16 -9.47 12.85
CA THR A 780 -52.80 -8.40 12.08
C THR A 780 -51.86 -7.78 11.07
#